data_AF-A0A2N8EXD9-F1
#
_entry.id   AF-A0A2N8EXD9-F1
#
_cell.length_a   1.000
_cell.length_b   1.000
_cell.length_c   1.000
_cell.angle_alpha   90.00
_cell.angle_beta   90.00
_cell.angle_gamma   90.00
#
_symmetry.space_group_name_H-M   'P 1'
#
loop_
_entity.id
_entity.type
_entity.pdbx_description
1 polymer ?
#
loop_
_entity_poly.entity_id
_entity_poly.type
_entity_poly.pdbx_seq_one_letter_code
_entity_poly.pdbx_strand_id
1 'polypeptide(L)'
;MTSLDTLIYQIKPARDQFLCLLSAQNVLAEGLSSSGQLSHGEPSVGYDPVAIHNALMNLPVSKLSVIRDLVWDFNDEPHLLARNIQGSKSRIDFGNYKNLNSTILFELKIAFVCALQMPGAIRTGERLKTLKPHTIIDIFKSVIPFIDKMCARKRCEQGDEYFELSYYSLADFGEDDYAVEAKVYDRAFRNVTNLGFTLLRSHFLLENLFAKPLPFVEMHTLEWPQNSITDPKIRKKQKHFDNHIFEKCSRKATFAVVDFLKALKEPVCDKDGLERVKVSGYDAAAIAKLTKKNFDIYVAIRLTSRGYTGKEIEPFLYYSDPEYWSLQREGMFKDKEAICKLTKAKMDEDFYQYITHISNSAYYIIAQYTGMRPSELSGIMAQGCLTTSEFGHNLILSTVIKNREAFGKLFGDKWAAIPIVMDAVRTLQILNRFKQNPYLIANMNTVAPGQQGSANSIGNFDHTLWAFLSEVLDFEELETLDVSAYTLRHSLAHQMFRASVGLPFISYQLKHFGNLVSGIGQNRLSAVTIDYGNIGSALTSDAGRDAANAIRHDAEKEFIMNACDPDGGYVGENAGAHRERLKKYFQGYLEAGYTRDEIFDRMVELGFAIINVGQGYCYGDATEDFDASLPCIGSLRCNPYRCKNAVVTKANAPKWREIYVQNTIAVRKLESEVKSSDQLIYGGFAKSIAQMKAAIAEAEAVLQGLGEELVV
;
A
#
# COMPACT_ATOMS: atom_id res chain seq x y z
N MET A 1 1.12 -38.17 22.36
CA MET A 1 1.15 -37.80 20.93
C MET A 1 2.61 -37.71 20.53
N THR A 2 3.04 -38.47 19.53
CA THR A 2 4.40 -38.39 18.97
C THR A 2 4.57 -37.02 18.31
N SER A 3 5.57 -36.23 18.73
CA SER A 3 5.89 -34.93 18.13
C SER A 3 6.93 -35.09 17.03
N LEU A 4 6.99 -34.14 16.09
CA LEU A 4 8.03 -34.09 15.05
C LEU A 4 9.42 -34.17 15.67
N ASP A 5 9.66 -33.48 16.79
CA ASP A 5 10.92 -33.47 17.51
C ASP A 5 11.42 -34.87 17.93
N THR A 6 10.52 -35.85 18.07
CA THR A 6 10.93 -37.22 18.42
C THR A 6 11.11 -38.10 17.18
N LEU A 7 10.28 -37.87 16.15
CA LEU A 7 10.27 -38.69 14.94
C LEU A 7 11.39 -38.32 13.95
N ILE A 8 11.81 -37.04 13.91
CA ILE A 8 12.81 -36.54 12.95
C ILE A 8 14.16 -37.26 13.09
N TYR A 9 14.60 -37.54 14.32
CA TYR A 9 15.86 -38.26 14.60
C TYR A 9 15.81 -39.74 14.18
N GLN A 10 14.63 -40.28 13.89
CA GLN A 10 14.42 -41.68 13.49
C GLN A 10 14.35 -41.84 11.97
N ILE A 11 14.26 -40.73 11.21
CA ILE A 11 14.12 -40.75 9.75
C ILE A 11 15.41 -41.25 9.09
N LYS A 12 16.55 -40.63 9.38
CA LYS A 12 17.83 -41.02 8.76
C LYS A 12 18.27 -42.45 9.11
N PRO A 13 18.15 -42.94 10.36
CA PRO A 13 18.47 -44.33 10.71
C PRO A 13 17.61 -45.38 9.99
N ALA A 14 16.35 -45.08 9.70
CA ALA A 14 15.43 -45.99 9.00
C ALA A 14 15.26 -45.66 7.50
N ARG A 15 16.14 -44.82 6.94
CA ARG A 15 16.00 -44.23 5.60
C ARG A 15 15.85 -45.28 4.50
N ASP A 16 16.69 -46.31 4.47
CA ASP A 16 16.64 -47.34 3.43
C ASP A 16 15.29 -48.09 3.42
N GLN A 17 14.68 -48.25 4.59
CA GLN A 17 13.37 -48.88 4.74
C GLN A 17 12.23 -47.92 4.34
N PHE A 18 12.38 -46.61 4.60
CA PHE A 18 11.49 -45.58 4.09
C PHE A 18 11.49 -45.48 2.56
N LEU A 19 12.68 -45.55 1.95
CA LEU A 19 12.84 -45.51 0.50
C LEU A 19 12.12 -46.69 -0.17
N CYS A 20 12.22 -47.89 0.39
CA CYS A 20 11.49 -49.08 -0.08
C CYS A 20 9.96 -48.93 0.07
N LEU A 21 9.47 -48.29 1.13
CA LEU A 21 8.03 -48.06 1.34
C LEU A 21 7.47 -47.01 0.37
N LEU A 22 8.23 -45.93 0.12
CA LEU A 22 7.85 -44.85 -0.78
C LEU A 22 7.94 -45.25 -2.26
N SER A 23 8.86 -46.17 -2.61
CA SER A 23 8.95 -46.76 -3.96
C SER A 23 7.90 -47.85 -4.20
N ALA A 24 7.58 -48.68 -3.20
CA ALA A 24 6.52 -49.70 -3.31
C ALA A 24 5.11 -49.10 -3.47
N GLN A 25 4.87 -47.90 -2.93
CA GLN A 25 3.63 -47.15 -3.18
C GLN A 25 3.50 -46.68 -4.64
N ASN A 26 4.62 -46.40 -5.33
CA ASN A 26 4.60 -46.07 -6.76
C ASN A 26 4.27 -47.31 -7.60
N VAL A 27 4.82 -48.49 -7.26
CA VAL A 27 4.54 -49.77 -7.96
C VAL A 27 3.08 -50.21 -7.80
N LEU A 28 2.47 -49.98 -6.64
CA LEU A 28 1.04 -50.29 -6.41
C LEU A 28 0.09 -49.30 -7.11
N ALA A 29 0.52 -48.06 -7.37
CA ALA A 29 -0.26 -47.07 -8.12
C ALA A 29 -0.22 -47.29 -9.65
N GLU A 30 0.83 -47.94 -10.16
CA GLU A 30 1.03 -48.22 -11.60
C GLU A 30 0.48 -49.58 -12.07
N GLY A 31 -0.18 -50.36 -11.20
CA GLY A 31 -0.99 -51.52 -11.63
C GLY A 31 -0.20 -52.75 -12.08
N LEU A 32 1.04 -52.93 -11.64
CA LEU A 32 1.82 -54.16 -11.89
C LEU A 32 1.77 -55.08 -10.66
N SER A 33 0.83 -56.02 -10.67
CA SER A 33 0.83 -57.15 -9.73
C SER A 33 1.98 -58.10 -10.05
N SER A 34 3.09 -57.97 -9.34
CA SER A 34 4.08 -59.05 -9.24
C SER A 34 4.35 -59.39 -7.78
N SER A 35 3.98 -60.62 -7.42
CA SER A 35 4.28 -61.28 -6.17
C SER A 35 5.77 -61.62 -6.11
N GLY A 36 6.58 -60.69 -5.59
CA GLY A 36 7.99 -60.93 -5.25
C GLY A 36 8.14 -60.96 -3.73
N GLN A 37 8.57 -62.10 -3.19
CA GLN A 37 8.83 -62.29 -1.77
C GLN A 37 9.86 -61.26 -1.26
N LEU A 38 9.46 -60.44 -0.27
CA LEU A 38 10.36 -59.66 0.55
C LEU A 38 11.22 -60.62 1.37
N SER A 39 12.52 -60.70 1.05
CA SER A 39 13.50 -61.41 1.84
C SER A 39 13.63 -60.73 3.22
N HIS A 40 13.38 -61.51 4.26
CA HIS A 40 13.62 -61.12 5.65
C HIS A 40 15.13 -60.88 5.87
N GLY A 41 15.56 -59.63 5.79
CA GLY A 41 16.77 -59.15 6.45
C GLY A 41 16.52 -59.04 7.95
N GLU A 42 17.49 -59.46 8.75
CA GLU A 42 17.40 -59.52 10.22
C GLU A 42 16.92 -58.19 10.85
N PRO A 43 16.08 -58.25 11.90
CA PRO A 43 15.55 -57.06 12.56
C PRO A 43 16.67 -56.37 13.33
N SER A 44 17.16 -55.24 12.80
CA SER A 44 17.98 -54.32 13.59
C SER A 44 17.15 -53.78 14.75
N VAL A 45 17.62 -54.03 15.96
CA VAL A 45 17.03 -53.62 17.24
C VAL A 45 16.66 -52.13 17.24
N GLY A 46 15.36 -51.81 17.28
CA GLY A 46 14.86 -50.53 17.82
C GLY A 46 13.75 -49.79 17.07
N TYR A 47 13.54 -49.99 15.76
CA TYR A 47 12.66 -49.10 14.97
C TYR A 47 11.74 -49.88 14.03
N ASP A 48 10.42 -49.66 14.12
CA ASP A 48 9.42 -50.15 13.15
C ASP A 48 9.21 -49.06 12.07
N PRO A 49 9.76 -49.22 10.86
CA PRO A 49 9.76 -48.18 9.83
C PRO A 49 8.37 -47.86 9.30
N VAL A 50 7.49 -48.87 9.27
CA VAL A 50 6.10 -48.70 8.84
C VAL A 50 5.32 -47.91 9.88
N ALA A 51 5.54 -48.18 11.16
CA ALA A 51 4.93 -47.40 12.24
C ALA A 51 5.44 -45.95 12.25
N ILE A 52 6.74 -45.71 12.04
CA ILE A 52 7.31 -44.35 12.00
C ILE A 52 6.80 -43.61 10.76
N HIS A 53 6.71 -44.26 9.60
CA HIS A 53 6.11 -43.69 8.39
C HIS A 53 4.65 -43.30 8.59
N ASN A 54 3.84 -44.19 9.15
CA ASN A 54 2.44 -43.89 9.42
C ASN A 54 2.29 -42.79 10.47
N ALA A 55 3.19 -42.73 11.47
CA ALA A 55 3.21 -41.66 12.45
C ALA A 55 3.53 -40.30 11.79
N LEU A 56 4.54 -40.24 10.92
CA LEU A 56 4.92 -39.04 10.18
C LEU A 56 3.79 -38.58 9.24
N MET A 57 3.20 -39.49 8.47
CA MET A 57 2.14 -39.17 7.52
C MET A 57 0.86 -38.62 8.17
N ASN A 58 0.62 -38.97 9.44
CA ASN A 58 -0.49 -38.47 10.25
C ASN A 58 -0.13 -37.26 11.13
N LEU A 59 1.11 -36.74 11.05
CA LEU A 59 1.46 -35.52 11.79
C LEU A 59 0.63 -34.33 11.27
N PRO A 60 0.03 -33.55 12.19
CA PRO A 60 -0.68 -32.33 11.81
C PRO A 60 0.33 -31.27 11.33
N VAL A 61 0.09 -30.74 10.14
CA VAL A 61 0.84 -29.61 9.57
C VAL A 61 0.10 -28.31 9.87
N SER A 62 -1.22 -28.36 9.82
CA SER A 62 -2.15 -27.29 10.20
C SER A 62 -3.33 -27.90 10.95
N LYS A 63 -4.29 -27.09 11.39
CA LYS A 63 -5.57 -27.62 11.92
C LYS A 63 -6.37 -28.44 10.90
N LEU A 64 -6.18 -28.19 9.60
CA LEU A 64 -6.97 -28.80 8.52
C LEU A 64 -6.22 -29.86 7.72
N SER A 65 -4.90 -29.97 7.88
CA SER A 65 -4.07 -30.76 6.98
C SER A 65 -2.99 -31.54 7.72
N VAL A 66 -2.71 -32.73 7.20
CA VAL A 66 -1.65 -33.65 7.67
C VAL A 66 -0.60 -33.88 6.57
N ILE A 67 0.57 -34.42 6.92
CA ILE A 67 1.70 -34.55 5.98
C ILE A 67 1.34 -35.34 4.71
N ARG A 68 0.52 -36.39 4.81
CA ARG A 68 0.09 -37.20 3.65
C ARG A 68 -0.70 -36.40 2.61
N ASP A 69 -1.39 -35.34 3.01
CA ASP A 69 -2.27 -34.61 2.11
C ASP A 69 -1.45 -33.91 1.00
N LEU A 70 -1.99 -33.86 -0.22
CA LEU A 70 -1.36 -33.14 -1.34
C LEU A 70 -1.62 -31.63 -1.27
N VAL A 71 -2.69 -31.23 -0.57
CA VAL A 71 -3.04 -29.82 -0.38
C VAL A 71 -2.99 -29.51 1.11
N TRP A 72 -2.12 -28.59 1.50
CA TRP A 72 -2.06 -28.09 2.87
C TRP A 72 -2.74 -26.73 2.98
N ASP A 73 -3.70 -26.63 3.89
CA ASP A 73 -4.52 -25.45 4.13
C ASP A 73 -4.26 -24.87 5.54
N PHE A 74 -3.79 -23.63 5.60
CA PHE A 74 -3.51 -22.91 6.84
C PHE A 74 -4.58 -21.87 7.19
N ASN A 75 -5.75 -21.88 6.55
CA ASN A 75 -6.79 -20.85 6.75
C ASN A 75 -7.47 -20.88 8.13
N ASP A 76 -7.49 -22.01 8.83
CA ASP A 76 -8.17 -22.20 10.14
C ASP A 76 -7.20 -22.17 11.35
N GLU A 77 -5.98 -21.67 11.16
CA GLU A 77 -5.01 -21.55 12.24
C GLU A 77 -5.54 -20.66 13.40
N PRO A 78 -5.12 -20.91 14.67
CA PRO A 78 -5.69 -20.22 15.83
C PRO A 78 -5.41 -18.70 15.84
N HIS A 79 -4.48 -18.25 15.00
CA HIS A 79 -4.19 -16.85 14.78
C HIS A 79 -5.01 -16.35 13.59
N LEU A 80 -5.86 -15.33 13.82
CA LEU A 80 -6.61 -14.68 12.76
C LEU A 80 -5.65 -14.18 11.68
N LEU A 81 -5.69 -14.80 10.50
CA LEU A 81 -4.91 -14.40 9.36
C LEU A 81 -5.38 -13.02 8.88
N ALA A 82 -4.42 -12.15 8.52
CA ALA A 82 -4.76 -10.94 7.83
C ALA A 82 -5.52 -11.30 6.54
N ARG A 83 -6.65 -10.63 6.27
CA ARG A 83 -7.58 -10.99 5.18
C ARG A 83 -6.95 -11.06 3.79
N ASN A 84 -5.83 -10.38 3.60
CA ASN A 84 -5.04 -10.39 2.37
C ASN A 84 -4.19 -11.64 2.16
N ILE A 85 -4.01 -12.44 3.22
CA ILE A 85 -3.29 -13.71 3.24
C ILE A 85 -4.29 -14.88 3.22
N GLN A 86 -5.53 -14.67 3.66
CA GLN A 86 -6.61 -15.65 3.60
C GLN A 86 -6.91 -16.09 2.16
N GLY A 87 -7.32 -17.35 2.00
CA GLY A 87 -7.60 -17.98 0.72
C GLY A 87 -6.39 -18.69 0.12
N SER A 88 -6.16 -18.53 -1.19
CA SER A 88 -5.16 -19.28 -1.95
C SER A 88 -3.70 -19.01 -1.53
N LYS A 89 -3.41 -17.84 -0.95
CA LYS A 89 -2.07 -17.50 -0.45
C LYS A 89 -1.68 -18.27 0.81
N SER A 90 -2.67 -18.79 1.55
CA SER A 90 -2.47 -19.65 2.73
C SER A 90 -2.57 -21.14 2.41
N ARG A 91 -2.51 -21.52 1.13
CA ARG A 91 -2.54 -22.91 0.68
C ARG A 91 -1.30 -23.25 -0.13
N ILE A 92 -0.79 -24.45 0.02
CA ILE A 92 0.21 -25.04 -0.88
C ILE A 92 -0.34 -26.37 -1.41
N ASP A 93 -0.26 -26.55 -2.72
CA ASP A 93 -0.74 -27.74 -3.41
C ASP A 93 0.44 -28.38 -4.13
N PHE A 94 0.87 -29.51 -3.58
CA PHE A 94 1.98 -30.31 -4.07
C PHE A 94 1.63 -31.11 -5.32
N GLY A 95 0.33 -31.33 -5.61
CA GLY A 95 -0.13 -32.03 -6.81
C GLY A 95 0.17 -31.28 -8.12
N ASN A 96 0.52 -30.00 -8.03
CA ASN A 96 0.95 -29.21 -9.19
C ASN A 96 2.35 -29.59 -9.71
N TYR A 97 3.16 -30.32 -8.91
CA TYR A 97 4.54 -30.68 -9.23
C TYR A 97 4.63 -32.15 -9.63
N LYS A 98 4.33 -32.43 -10.90
CA LYS A 98 4.13 -33.80 -11.41
C LYS A 98 5.42 -34.59 -11.62
N ASN A 99 6.56 -33.92 -11.71
CA ASN A 99 7.83 -34.55 -12.05
C ASN A 99 8.61 -34.99 -10.80
N LEU A 100 8.19 -34.56 -9.61
CA LEU A 100 8.77 -35.00 -8.35
C LEU A 100 8.40 -36.46 -8.07
N ASN A 101 9.38 -37.29 -7.74
CA ASN A 101 9.07 -38.61 -7.18
C ASN A 101 8.61 -38.51 -5.71
N SER A 102 8.02 -39.59 -5.22
CA SER A 102 7.46 -39.68 -3.86
C SER A 102 8.50 -39.35 -2.78
N THR A 103 9.76 -39.74 -3.00
CA THR A 103 10.84 -39.51 -2.03
C THR A 103 11.31 -38.06 -1.98
N ILE A 104 11.55 -37.41 -3.12
CA ILE A 104 11.93 -35.98 -3.16
C ILE A 104 10.78 -35.14 -2.59
N LEU A 105 9.53 -35.48 -2.93
CA LEU A 105 8.36 -34.82 -2.37
C LEU A 105 8.29 -34.98 -0.84
N PHE A 106 8.60 -36.17 -0.32
CA PHE A 106 8.69 -36.41 1.11
C PHE A 106 9.78 -35.55 1.77
N GLU A 107 10.99 -35.50 1.21
CA GLU A 107 12.07 -34.67 1.74
C GLU A 107 11.69 -33.18 1.78
N LEU A 108 11.05 -32.67 0.72
CA LEU A 108 10.55 -31.29 0.66
C LEU A 108 9.47 -31.02 1.72
N LYS A 109 8.53 -31.95 1.92
CA LYS A 109 7.49 -31.86 2.94
C LYS A 109 8.08 -31.85 4.35
N ILE A 110 9.03 -32.72 4.65
CA ILE A 110 9.70 -32.74 5.96
C ILE A 110 10.51 -31.47 6.20
N ALA A 111 11.27 -31.00 5.20
CA ALA A 111 12.00 -29.74 5.30
C ALA A 111 11.07 -28.54 5.56
N PHE A 112 9.89 -28.50 4.92
CA PHE A 112 8.88 -27.49 5.19
C PHE A 112 8.41 -27.53 6.64
N VAL A 113 8.01 -28.71 7.13
CA VAL A 113 7.46 -28.86 8.48
C VAL A 113 8.51 -28.54 9.53
N CYS A 114 9.77 -28.93 9.31
CA CYS A 114 10.86 -28.58 10.22
C CYS A 114 11.11 -27.06 10.22
N ALA A 115 11.06 -26.38 9.07
CA ALA A 115 11.18 -24.92 9.02
C ALA A 115 10.05 -24.21 9.79
N LEU A 116 8.87 -24.83 9.86
CA LEU A 116 7.69 -24.31 10.55
C LEU A 116 7.71 -24.60 12.07
N GLN A 117 7.95 -25.84 12.46
CA GLN A 117 7.83 -26.32 13.84
C GLN A 117 9.15 -26.26 14.61
N MET A 118 10.29 -26.32 13.92
CA MET A 118 11.63 -26.30 14.49
C MET A 118 12.48 -25.14 13.93
N PRO A 119 12.01 -23.88 13.94
CA PRO A 119 12.79 -22.75 13.43
C PRO A 119 14.10 -22.52 14.21
N GLY A 120 14.20 -23.13 15.40
CA GLY A 120 15.41 -23.18 16.19
C GLY A 120 16.56 -23.96 15.55
N ALA A 121 16.22 -25.02 14.81
CA ALA A 121 17.17 -26.00 14.30
C ALA A 121 17.62 -25.71 12.85
N ILE A 122 16.75 -25.10 12.04
CA ILE A 122 17.01 -24.80 10.61
C ILE A 122 17.55 -23.37 10.39
N ARG A 123 18.16 -22.78 11.42
CA ARG A 123 18.61 -21.37 11.37
C ARG A 123 19.73 -21.15 10.37
N THR A 124 19.69 -19.98 9.73
CA THR A 124 20.72 -19.47 8.82
C THR A 124 21.37 -18.17 9.34
N GLY A 125 21.09 -17.74 10.58
CA GLY A 125 21.66 -16.52 11.17
C GLY A 125 21.57 -16.44 12.71
N GLU A 126 22.16 -15.39 13.29
CA GLU A 126 22.37 -15.24 14.75
C GLU A 126 21.10 -14.98 15.58
N ARG A 127 20.05 -14.40 14.98
CA ARG A 127 18.80 -14.05 15.70
C ARG A 127 17.70 -15.09 15.49
N LEU A 128 17.04 -15.49 16.58
CA LEU A 128 15.82 -16.29 16.57
C LEU A 128 14.68 -15.53 15.91
N LYS A 129 14.32 -15.89 14.68
CA LYS A 129 13.15 -15.35 13.98
C LYS A 129 12.21 -16.50 13.61
N THR A 130 11.11 -16.63 14.35
CA THR A 130 10.03 -17.55 14.00
C THR A 130 9.40 -17.07 12.68
N LEU A 131 9.47 -17.90 11.64
CA LEU A 131 8.86 -17.60 10.35
C LEU A 131 7.36 -17.93 10.41
N LYS A 132 6.55 -17.05 9.83
CA LYS A 132 5.10 -17.28 9.76
C LYS A 132 4.80 -18.33 8.68
N PRO A 133 3.71 -19.11 8.80
CA PRO A 133 3.36 -20.15 7.83
C PRO A 133 3.37 -19.66 6.38
N HIS A 134 2.76 -18.51 6.08
CA HIS A 134 2.72 -17.95 4.73
C HIS A 134 4.09 -17.54 4.18
N THR A 135 5.05 -17.16 5.04
CA THR A 135 6.43 -16.88 4.62
C THR A 135 7.11 -18.16 4.17
N ILE A 136 6.89 -19.26 4.90
CA ILE A 136 7.42 -20.58 4.54
C ILE A 136 6.76 -21.09 3.27
N ILE A 137 5.43 -20.92 3.12
CA ILE A 137 4.72 -21.22 1.86
C ILE A 137 5.34 -20.48 0.68
N ASP A 138 5.63 -19.19 0.80
CA ASP A 138 6.23 -18.40 -0.28
C ASP A 138 7.64 -18.89 -0.63
N ILE A 139 8.45 -19.23 0.38
CA ILE A 139 9.78 -19.83 0.21
C ILE A 139 9.68 -21.14 -0.59
N PHE A 140 8.86 -22.10 -0.14
CA PHE A 140 8.76 -23.40 -0.80
C PHE A 140 8.06 -23.32 -2.17
N LYS A 141 7.07 -22.43 -2.36
CA LYS A 141 6.50 -22.14 -3.69
C LYS A 141 7.51 -21.54 -4.67
N SER A 142 8.59 -20.94 -4.17
CA SER A 142 9.67 -20.42 -5.01
C SER A 142 10.73 -21.47 -5.37
N VAL A 143 10.97 -22.47 -4.52
CA VAL A 143 12.03 -23.48 -4.69
C VAL A 143 11.54 -24.75 -5.37
N ILE A 144 10.38 -25.29 -4.96
CA ILE A 144 9.85 -26.55 -5.50
C ILE A 144 9.73 -26.53 -7.04
N PRO A 145 9.25 -25.45 -7.70
CA PRO A 145 9.15 -25.45 -9.16
C PRO A 145 10.50 -25.56 -9.87
N PHE A 146 11.59 -25.08 -9.27
CA PHE A 146 12.94 -25.25 -9.85
C PHE A 146 13.38 -26.71 -9.77
N ILE A 147 13.14 -27.34 -8.61
CA ILE A 147 13.45 -28.76 -8.41
C ILE A 147 12.59 -29.64 -9.34
N ASP A 148 11.29 -29.35 -9.48
CA ASP A 148 10.40 -30.06 -10.40
C ASP A 148 10.90 -30.01 -11.84
N LYS A 149 11.45 -28.88 -12.28
CA LYS A 149 12.08 -28.74 -13.61
C LYS A 149 13.38 -29.54 -13.74
N MET A 150 14.24 -29.54 -12.71
CA MET A 150 15.43 -30.41 -12.68
C MET A 150 15.04 -31.89 -12.81
N CYS A 151 14.01 -32.34 -12.09
CA CYS A 151 13.47 -33.70 -12.20
C CYS A 151 12.94 -33.97 -13.61
N ALA A 152 12.14 -33.05 -14.17
CA ALA A 152 11.59 -33.18 -15.53
C ALA A 152 12.69 -33.35 -16.58
N ARG A 153 13.78 -32.58 -16.47
CA ARG A 153 14.92 -32.69 -17.37
C ARG A 153 15.59 -34.06 -17.25
N LYS A 154 15.89 -34.52 -16.03
CA LYS A 154 16.53 -35.83 -15.83
C LYS A 154 15.67 -37.00 -16.31
N ARG A 155 14.36 -36.95 -16.08
CA ARG A 155 13.41 -37.92 -16.64
C ARG A 155 13.45 -37.93 -18.16
N CYS A 156 13.51 -36.76 -18.79
CA CYS A 156 13.62 -36.66 -20.25
C CYS A 156 14.96 -37.15 -20.81
N GLU A 157 16.08 -36.89 -20.12
CA GLU A 157 17.43 -37.26 -20.55
C GLU A 157 17.73 -38.74 -20.35
N GLN A 158 17.26 -39.33 -19.26
CA GLN A 158 17.69 -40.66 -18.79
C GLN A 158 16.56 -41.70 -18.75
N GLY A 159 15.31 -41.27 -18.95
CA GLY A 159 14.12 -42.10 -18.84
C GLY A 159 13.56 -42.17 -17.41
N ASP A 160 12.24 -42.38 -17.31
CA ASP A 160 11.53 -42.40 -16.02
C ASP A 160 12.00 -43.55 -15.11
N GLU A 161 12.19 -44.75 -15.66
CA GLU A 161 12.65 -45.92 -14.88
C GLU A 161 14.04 -45.67 -14.27
N TYR A 162 14.97 -45.12 -15.04
CA TYR A 162 16.32 -44.81 -14.55
C TYR A 162 16.28 -43.69 -13.50
N PHE A 163 15.43 -42.69 -13.70
CA PHE A 163 15.26 -41.60 -12.75
C PHE A 163 14.77 -42.10 -11.39
N GLU A 164 13.73 -42.94 -11.37
CA GLU A 164 13.20 -43.55 -10.14
C GLU A 164 14.23 -44.45 -9.43
N LEU A 165 15.16 -45.05 -10.19
CA LEU A 165 16.21 -45.91 -9.65
C LEU A 165 17.49 -45.17 -9.23
N SER A 166 17.69 -43.93 -9.67
CA SER A 166 18.97 -43.22 -9.51
C SER A 166 18.87 -41.92 -8.71
N TYR A 167 17.69 -41.30 -8.64
CA TYR A 167 17.45 -40.03 -7.93
C TYR A 167 16.45 -40.22 -6.80
N TYR A 168 16.88 -40.87 -5.73
CA TYR A 168 16.05 -41.05 -4.53
C TYR A 168 16.02 -39.82 -3.64
N SER A 169 16.95 -38.89 -3.78
CA SER A 169 17.10 -37.72 -2.90
C SER A 169 17.37 -36.45 -3.69
N LEU A 170 17.01 -35.30 -3.08
CA LEU A 170 17.51 -33.99 -3.51
C LEU A 170 19.05 -33.92 -3.53
N ALA A 171 19.70 -34.72 -2.71
CA ALA A 171 21.16 -34.77 -2.64
C ALA A 171 21.79 -35.53 -3.84
N ASP A 172 21.01 -36.26 -4.64
CA ASP A 172 21.52 -37.02 -5.79
C ASP A 172 21.79 -36.17 -7.02
N PHE A 173 21.26 -34.94 -7.06
CA PHE A 173 21.60 -33.97 -8.10
C PHE A 173 23.01 -33.41 -7.90
N GLY A 174 23.77 -33.31 -8.99
CA GLY A 174 25.11 -32.71 -9.00
C GLY A 174 25.07 -31.19 -9.17
N GLU A 175 26.20 -30.51 -8.97
CA GLU A 175 26.32 -29.05 -9.15
C GLU A 175 25.97 -28.61 -10.58
N ASP A 176 26.41 -29.39 -11.58
CA ASP A 176 26.10 -29.17 -12.99
C ASP A 176 24.60 -29.15 -13.24
N ASP A 177 23.82 -29.93 -12.48
CA ASP A 177 22.39 -30.00 -12.69
C ASP A 177 21.68 -28.69 -12.39
N TYR A 178 22.14 -28.01 -11.33
CA TYR A 178 21.68 -26.68 -10.94
C TYR A 178 22.11 -25.64 -11.97
N ALA A 179 23.35 -25.70 -12.43
CA ALA A 179 23.89 -24.75 -13.41
C ALA A 179 23.18 -24.84 -14.76
N VAL A 180 22.92 -26.05 -15.24
CA VAL A 180 22.19 -26.27 -16.50
C VAL A 180 20.74 -25.82 -16.39
N GLU A 181 20.07 -26.11 -15.26
CA GLU A 181 18.65 -25.73 -15.11
C GLU A 181 18.49 -24.22 -14.95
N ALA A 182 19.40 -23.57 -14.20
CA ALA A 182 19.37 -22.13 -14.01
C ALA A 182 19.37 -21.36 -15.34
N LYS A 183 20.12 -21.84 -16.35
CA LYS A 183 20.21 -21.24 -17.70
C LYS A 183 18.90 -21.21 -18.48
N VAL A 184 18.03 -22.20 -18.26
CA VAL A 184 16.79 -22.38 -19.03
C VAL A 184 15.53 -22.11 -18.20
N TYR A 185 15.70 -21.75 -16.92
CA TYR A 185 14.59 -21.58 -16.00
C TYR A 185 13.70 -20.41 -16.39
N ASP A 186 12.40 -20.66 -16.50
CA ASP A 186 11.40 -19.73 -17.01
C ASP A 186 10.97 -18.65 -16.00
N ARG A 187 11.37 -18.77 -14.74
CA ARG A 187 11.00 -17.81 -13.68
C ARG A 187 12.20 -17.02 -13.18
N ALA A 188 11.94 -15.80 -12.72
CA ALA A 188 12.97 -14.97 -12.11
C ALA A 188 13.49 -15.55 -10.78
N PHE A 189 14.81 -15.63 -10.66
CA PHE A 189 15.50 -15.94 -9.42
C PHE A 189 15.42 -14.76 -8.43
N ARG A 190 15.08 -15.05 -7.18
CA ARG A 190 14.78 -14.06 -6.13
C ARG A 190 15.47 -14.42 -4.82
N ASN A 191 15.59 -13.44 -3.91
CA ASN A 191 16.07 -13.65 -2.54
C ASN A 191 15.30 -14.76 -1.79
N VAL A 192 14.00 -14.88 -2.04
CA VAL A 192 13.15 -15.92 -1.43
C VAL A 192 13.55 -17.33 -1.87
N THR A 193 13.89 -17.50 -3.15
CA THR A 193 14.42 -18.76 -3.72
C THR A 193 15.77 -19.09 -3.10
N ASN A 194 16.67 -18.10 -3.00
CA ASN A 194 17.98 -18.28 -2.37
C ASN A 194 17.85 -18.71 -0.90
N LEU A 195 16.95 -18.07 -0.15
CA LEU A 195 16.67 -18.42 1.24
C LEU A 195 16.20 -19.88 1.36
N GLY A 196 15.31 -20.33 0.48
CA GLY A 196 14.82 -21.71 0.51
C GLY A 196 15.92 -22.75 0.27
N PHE A 197 16.84 -22.53 -0.67
CA PHE A 197 18.02 -23.39 -0.82
C PHE A 197 18.96 -23.34 0.38
N THR A 198 19.07 -22.18 1.04
CA THR A 198 19.84 -22.06 2.28
C THR A 198 19.20 -22.89 3.41
N LEU A 199 17.87 -22.91 3.52
CA LEU A 199 17.16 -23.76 4.50
C LEU A 199 17.35 -25.25 4.21
N LEU A 200 17.23 -25.65 2.94
CA LEU A 200 17.44 -27.04 2.50
C LEU A 200 18.86 -27.53 2.79
N ARG A 201 19.86 -26.64 2.76
CA ARG A 201 21.26 -26.94 3.09
C ARG A 201 21.60 -26.80 4.57
N SER A 202 20.61 -26.64 5.45
CA SER A 202 20.87 -26.53 6.89
C SER A 202 21.52 -27.80 7.45
N HIS A 203 22.44 -27.61 8.40
CA HIS A 203 23.14 -28.72 9.05
C HIS A 203 22.17 -29.71 9.71
N PHE A 204 21.07 -29.20 10.29
CA PHE A 204 20.05 -30.03 10.90
C PHE A 204 19.38 -31.00 9.92
N LEU A 205 19.06 -30.56 8.69
CA LEU A 205 18.48 -31.45 7.68
C LEU A 205 19.50 -32.45 7.15
N LEU A 206 20.79 -32.07 7.07
CA LEU A 206 21.85 -33.01 6.75
C LEU A 206 21.97 -34.12 7.81
N GLU A 207 21.91 -33.78 9.09
CA GLU A 207 22.04 -34.76 10.17
C GLU A 207 20.83 -35.69 10.27
N ASN A 208 19.62 -35.21 9.96
CA ASN A 208 18.39 -35.92 10.32
C ASN A 208 17.51 -36.35 9.14
N LEU A 209 17.67 -35.76 7.96
CA LEU A 209 16.87 -36.06 6.78
C LEU A 209 17.72 -36.66 5.66
N PHE A 210 18.72 -35.93 5.16
CA PHE A 210 19.49 -36.31 3.97
C PHE A 210 20.56 -37.38 4.26
N ALA A 211 20.75 -38.33 3.33
CA ALA A 211 21.82 -39.32 3.43
C ALA A 211 23.21 -38.67 3.30
N LYS A 212 23.34 -37.75 2.35
CA LYS A 212 24.55 -37.01 2.02
C LYS A 212 24.22 -35.51 1.88
N PRO A 213 25.20 -34.60 2.00
CA PRO A 213 24.94 -33.18 1.83
C PRO A 213 24.45 -32.87 0.41
N LEU A 214 23.50 -31.94 0.31
CA LEU A 214 23.18 -31.31 -0.96
C LEU A 214 24.42 -30.59 -1.49
N PRO A 215 24.62 -30.53 -2.82
CA PRO A 215 25.72 -29.79 -3.40
C PRO A 215 25.67 -28.31 -2.98
N PHE A 216 26.84 -27.77 -2.64
CA PHE A 216 26.96 -26.36 -2.28
C PHE A 216 27.08 -25.52 -3.56
N VAL A 217 25.94 -25.03 -4.04
CA VAL A 217 25.88 -24.15 -5.20
C VAL A 217 25.50 -22.74 -4.76
N GLU A 218 26.34 -21.75 -5.05
CA GLU A 218 26.00 -20.35 -4.85
C GLU A 218 24.92 -19.94 -5.84
N MET A 219 23.65 -20.17 -5.49
CA MET A 219 22.54 -20.02 -6.42
C MET A 219 22.47 -18.65 -7.10
N HIS A 220 22.91 -17.59 -6.42
CA HIS A 220 22.87 -16.22 -6.94
C HIS A 220 23.94 -15.92 -8.01
N THR A 221 24.99 -16.74 -8.13
CA THR A 221 26.06 -16.58 -9.12
C THR A 221 25.81 -17.36 -10.40
N LEU A 222 24.80 -18.24 -10.43
CA LEU A 222 24.43 -19.00 -11.62
C LEU A 222 23.88 -18.10 -12.73
N GLU A 223 23.99 -18.58 -13.97
CA GLU A 223 23.48 -17.91 -15.16
C GLU A 223 21.95 -18.05 -15.25
N TRP A 224 21.20 -17.16 -14.61
CA TRP A 224 19.74 -17.11 -14.74
C TRP A 224 19.31 -16.20 -15.90
N PRO A 225 18.29 -16.58 -16.70
CA PRO A 225 17.65 -15.66 -17.65
C PRO A 225 17.15 -14.36 -16.99
N GLN A 226 16.73 -14.45 -15.73
CA GLN A 226 16.29 -13.31 -14.93
C GLN A 226 16.80 -13.45 -13.49
N ASN A 227 17.82 -12.69 -13.11
CA ASN A 227 18.38 -12.68 -11.76
C ASN A 227 18.06 -11.37 -11.02
N SER A 228 17.06 -11.41 -10.13
CA SER A 228 16.63 -10.20 -9.40
C SER A 228 17.59 -9.77 -8.29
N ILE A 229 18.63 -10.56 -7.99
CA ILE A 229 19.64 -10.25 -6.96
C ILE A 229 20.81 -9.46 -7.58
N THR A 230 21.35 -9.96 -8.69
CA THR A 230 22.52 -9.36 -9.35
C THR A 230 22.17 -8.26 -10.35
N ASP A 231 21.06 -8.42 -11.07
CA ASP A 231 20.48 -7.40 -11.93
C ASP A 231 19.08 -7.05 -11.41
N PRO A 232 18.99 -6.36 -10.27
CA PRO A 232 17.72 -5.86 -9.82
C PRO A 232 17.23 -4.90 -10.91
N LYS A 233 16.20 -5.27 -11.66
CA LYS A 233 15.55 -4.36 -12.62
C LYS A 233 15.37 -3.03 -11.91
N ILE A 234 16.17 -2.03 -12.30
CA ILE A 234 16.04 -0.67 -11.78
C ILE A 234 14.63 -0.27 -12.15
N ARG A 235 13.73 -0.23 -11.16
CA ARG A 235 12.36 0.18 -11.39
C ARG A 235 12.43 1.63 -11.79
N LYS A 236 12.30 1.89 -13.10
CA LYS A 236 12.22 3.25 -13.65
C LYS A 236 10.98 4.00 -13.19
N LYS A 237 9.97 3.27 -12.70
CA LYS A 237 8.69 3.83 -12.26
C LYS A 237 8.76 4.31 -10.81
N GLN A 238 8.23 5.51 -10.57
CA GLN A 238 8.18 6.14 -9.26
C GLN A 238 7.23 5.40 -8.32
N LYS A 239 7.63 5.26 -7.05
CA LYS A 239 6.84 4.56 -6.01
C LYS A 239 5.93 5.48 -5.21
N HIS A 240 6.01 6.78 -5.43
CA HIS A 240 5.25 7.82 -4.75
C HIS A 240 4.84 8.89 -5.77
N PHE A 241 3.89 9.75 -5.39
CA PHE A 241 3.46 10.86 -6.22
C PHE A 241 4.35 12.08 -6.00
N ASP A 242 4.83 12.64 -7.10
CA ASP A 242 5.35 13.99 -7.15
C ASP A 242 4.26 14.99 -6.75
N ASN A 243 4.68 16.19 -6.34
CA ASN A 243 3.74 17.18 -5.81
C ASN A 243 2.62 17.54 -6.80
N HIS A 244 2.92 17.64 -8.09
CA HIS A 244 1.92 17.95 -9.11
C HIS A 244 0.79 16.89 -9.15
N ILE A 245 1.18 15.61 -9.23
CA ILE A 245 0.24 14.48 -9.24
C ILE A 245 -0.56 14.44 -7.95
N PHE A 246 0.12 14.62 -6.80
CA PHE A 246 -0.53 14.64 -5.49
C PHE A 246 -1.59 15.75 -5.38
N GLU A 247 -1.27 16.99 -5.80
CA GLU A 247 -2.20 18.12 -5.80
C GLU A 247 -3.38 17.87 -6.75
N LYS A 248 -3.12 17.39 -7.97
CA LYS A 248 -4.14 17.09 -9.00
C LYS A 248 -5.14 16.04 -8.49
N CYS A 249 -4.63 14.91 -7.99
CA CYS A 249 -5.46 13.83 -7.44
C CYS A 249 -6.23 14.27 -6.19
N SER A 250 -5.57 14.96 -5.26
CA SER A 250 -6.21 15.44 -4.03
C SER A 250 -7.33 16.44 -4.31
N ARG A 251 -7.13 17.37 -5.25
CA ARG A 251 -8.15 18.33 -5.68
C ARG A 251 -9.35 17.63 -6.32
N LYS A 252 -9.11 16.76 -7.31
CA LYS A 252 -10.18 16.07 -8.04
C LYS A 252 -11.01 15.17 -7.13
N ALA A 253 -10.37 14.40 -6.26
CA ALA A 253 -11.09 13.57 -5.29
C ALA A 253 -11.92 14.41 -4.31
N THR A 254 -11.36 15.54 -3.83
CA THR A 254 -12.07 16.47 -2.93
C THR A 254 -13.31 17.05 -3.61
N PHE A 255 -13.18 17.49 -4.86
CA PHE A 255 -14.29 18.04 -5.63
C PHE A 255 -15.39 17.00 -5.83
N ALA A 256 -15.03 15.78 -6.21
CA ALA A 256 -15.99 14.68 -6.38
C ALA A 256 -16.78 14.39 -5.10
N VAL A 257 -16.09 14.25 -3.95
CA VAL A 257 -16.73 13.96 -2.66
C VAL A 257 -17.64 15.09 -2.20
N VAL A 258 -17.15 16.34 -2.26
CA VAL A 258 -17.90 17.50 -1.78
C VAL A 258 -19.11 17.79 -2.68
N ASP A 259 -18.96 17.68 -4.00
CA ASP A 259 -20.05 17.86 -4.96
C ASP A 259 -21.16 16.81 -4.75
N PHE A 260 -20.79 15.55 -4.52
CA PHE A 260 -21.73 14.48 -4.18
C PHE A 260 -22.54 14.78 -2.91
N LEU A 261 -21.87 15.16 -1.81
CA LEU A 261 -22.55 15.50 -0.55
C LEU A 261 -23.46 16.73 -0.71
N LYS A 262 -22.99 17.76 -1.42
CA LYS A 262 -23.74 18.99 -1.70
C LYS A 262 -25.01 18.68 -2.50
N ALA A 263 -24.93 17.87 -3.56
CA ALA A 263 -26.07 17.48 -4.38
C ALA A 263 -27.12 16.67 -3.58
N LEU A 264 -26.67 15.86 -2.63
CA LEU A 264 -27.54 15.15 -1.69
C LEU A 264 -27.96 16.01 -0.49
N LYS A 265 -27.61 17.30 -0.42
CA LYS A 265 -27.93 18.18 0.72
C LYS A 265 -27.47 17.59 2.06
N GLU A 266 -26.36 16.90 2.06
CA GLU A 266 -25.70 16.39 3.27
C GLU A 266 -24.73 17.46 3.81
N PRO A 267 -24.48 17.49 5.13
CA PRO A 267 -23.48 18.36 5.73
C PRO A 267 -22.08 18.06 5.18
N VAL A 268 -21.35 19.12 4.85
CA VAL A 268 -19.94 19.07 4.42
C VAL A 268 -19.08 19.67 5.53
N CYS A 269 -18.10 18.90 6.01
CA CYS A 269 -17.13 19.31 7.02
C CYS A 269 -16.00 20.16 6.42
N ASP A 270 -15.52 19.81 5.23
CA ASP A 270 -14.48 20.55 4.51
C ASP A 270 -15.04 21.82 3.84
N LYS A 271 -15.04 22.91 4.61
CA LYS A 271 -15.52 24.22 4.14
C LYS A 271 -14.64 24.78 3.02
N ASP A 272 -13.34 24.53 3.05
CA ASP A 272 -12.41 25.05 2.06
C ASP A 272 -12.61 24.34 0.72
N GLY A 273 -12.78 23.01 0.74
CA GLY A 273 -13.17 22.23 -0.44
C GLY A 273 -14.51 22.68 -1.03
N LEU A 274 -15.50 22.97 -0.19
CA LEU A 274 -16.82 23.45 -0.62
C LEU A 274 -16.75 24.80 -1.35
N GLU A 275 -15.98 25.75 -0.84
CA GLU A 275 -15.81 27.04 -1.52
C GLU A 275 -15.07 26.89 -2.84
N ARG A 276 -14.02 26.05 -2.89
CA ARG A 276 -13.28 25.79 -4.14
C ARG A 276 -14.15 25.16 -5.21
N VAL A 277 -14.99 24.17 -4.88
CA VAL A 277 -15.95 23.56 -5.82
C VAL A 277 -16.90 24.59 -6.42
N LYS A 278 -17.42 25.52 -5.59
CA LYS A 278 -18.30 26.60 -6.07
C LYS A 278 -17.57 27.52 -7.05
N VAL A 279 -16.31 27.86 -6.76
CA VAL A 279 -15.52 28.80 -7.56
C VAL A 279 -15.00 28.16 -8.84
N SER A 280 -14.64 26.88 -8.82
CA SER A 280 -14.20 26.13 -10.00
C SER A 280 -15.33 25.78 -10.95
N GLY A 281 -16.59 25.90 -10.53
CA GLY A 281 -17.76 25.50 -11.32
C GLY A 281 -17.84 23.99 -11.55
N TYR A 282 -17.29 23.19 -10.63
CA TYR A 282 -17.35 21.73 -10.73
C TYR A 282 -18.78 21.26 -10.40
N ASP A 283 -19.42 20.53 -11.32
CA ASP A 283 -20.85 20.18 -11.25
C ASP A 283 -21.13 18.78 -11.85
N ALA A 284 -20.26 17.80 -11.55
CA ALA A 284 -20.39 16.44 -12.04
C ALA A 284 -21.70 15.77 -11.55
N ALA A 285 -22.13 16.10 -10.33
CA ALA A 285 -23.37 15.63 -9.75
C ALA A 285 -24.60 16.09 -10.55
N ALA A 286 -24.64 17.34 -11.04
CA ALA A 286 -25.76 17.80 -11.86
C ALA A 286 -25.77 17.16 -13.24
N ILE A 287 -24.59 16.92 -13.85
CA ILE A 287 -24.47 16.19 -15.12
C ILE A 287 -25.04 14.77 -14.97
N ALA A 288 -24.69 14.09 -13.86
CA ALA A 288 -25.25 12.78 -13.50
C ALA A 288 -26.71 12.85 -13.00
N LYS A 289 -27.32 14.04 -12.94
CA LYS A 289 -28.67 14.32 -12.41
C LYS A 289 -28.87 13.77 -11.01
N LEU A 290 -27.83 13.80 -10.18
CA LEU A 290 -27.89 13.32 -8.81
C LEU A 290 -28.84 14.18 -7.97
N THR A 291 -29.83 13.55 -7.37
CA THR A 291 -30.73 14.13 -6.37
C THR A 291 -31.01 13.07 -5.32
N LYS A 292 -31.49 13.46 -4.12
CA LYS A 292 -31.95 12.48 -3.12
C LYS A 292 -32.95 11.48 -3.69
N LYS A 293 -33.91 11.95 -4.52
CA LYS A 293 -34.90 11.08 -5.18
C LYS A 293 -34.24 10.08 -6.13
N ASN A 294 -33.35 10.54 -7.00
CA ASN A 294 -32.66 9.65 -7.95
C ASN A 294 -31.74 8.65 -7.24
N PHE A 295 -31.09 9.07 -6.14
CA PHE A 295 -30.30 8.15 -5.32
C PHE A 295 -31.17 7.12 -4.60
N ASP A 296 -32.32 7.49 -4.05
CA ASP A 296 -33.28 6.55 -3.45
C ASP A 296 -33.79 5.53 -4.46
N ILE A 297 -34.11 5.97 -5.69
CA ILE A 297 -34.47 5.08 -6.80
C ILE A 297 -33.34 4.08 -7.08
N TYR A 298 -32.10 4.55 -7.10
CA TYR A 298 -30.94 3.68 -7.29
C TYR A 298 -30.82 2.65 -6.17
N VAL A 299 -30.93 3.07 -4.90
CA VAL A 299 -30.90 2.17 -3.73
C VAL A 299 -32.00 1.11 -3.82
N ALA A 300 -33.24 1.53 -4.11
CA ALA A 300 -34.39 0.65 -4.27
C ALA A 300 -34.15 -0.41 -5.36
N ILE A 301 -33.74 0.00 -6.56
CA ILE A 301 -33.45 -0.91 -7.69
C ILE A 301 -32.38 -1.94 -7.29
N ARG A 302 -31.29 -1.48 -6.66
CA ARG A 302 -30.15 -2.32 -6.29
C ARG A 302 -30.55 -3.37 -5.24
N LEU A 303 -31.28 -2.98 -4.21
CA LEU A 303 -31.72 -3.89 -3.15
C LEU A 303 -32.80 -4.86 -3.63
N THR A 304 -33.81 -4.39 -4.37
CA THR A 304 -34.84 -5.26 -4.94
C THR A 304 -34.25 -6.29 -5.90
N SER A 305 -33.23 -5.92 -6.70
CA SER A 305 -32.54 -6.87 -7.59
C SER A 305 -31.81 -8.01 -6.86
N ARG A 306 -31.52 -7.85 -5.56
CA ARG A 306 -30.88 -8.86 -4.71
C ARG A 306 -31.85 -9.56 -3.76
N GLY A 307 -33.15 -9.28 -3.85
CA GLY A 307 -34.19 -9.98 -3.11
C GLY A 307 -34.60 -9.37 -1.78
N TYR A 308 -34.23 -8.11 -1.50
CA TYR A 308 -34.73 -7.40 -0.32
C TYR A 308 -36.22 -7.05 -0.47
N THR A 309 -36.95 -7.12 0.65
CA THR A 309 -38.35 -6.69 0.74
C THR A 309 -38.46 -5.18 0.92
N GLY A 310 -39.63 -4.60 0.61
CA GLY A 310 -39.84 -3.15 0.73
C GLY A 310 -39.60 -2.62 2.15
N LYS A 311 -40.01 -3.39 3.17
CA LYS A 311 -39.78 -3.04 4.59
C LYS A 311 -38.31 -3.04 4.99
N GLU A 312 -37.49 -3.89 4.36
CA GLU A 312 -36.04 -3.91 4.60
C GLU A 312 -35.32 -2.78 3.87
N ILE A 313 -35.89 -2.26 2.78
CA ILE A 313 -35.31 -1.17 1.98
C ILE A 313 -35.60 0.19 2.62
N GLU A 314 -36.80 0.39 3.16
CA GLU A 314 -37.28 1.66 3.69
C GLU A 314 -36.31 2.40 4.62
N PRO A 315 -35.60 1.75 5.57
CA PRO A 315 -34.64 2.44 6.46
C PRO A 315 -33.44 3.06 5.75
N PHE A 316 -33.18 2.67 4.49
CA PHE A 316 -32.03 3.13 3.71
C PHE A 316 -32.37 4.26 2.73
N LEU A 317 -33.65 4.63 2.60
CA LEU A 317 -34.09 5.71 1.73
C LEU A 317 -34.10 7.05 2.49
N TYR A 318 -33.94 8.16 1.76
CA TYR A 318 -34.20 9.49 2.31
C TYR A 318 -35.70 9.73 2.49
N TYR A 319 -36.52 9.22 1.57
CA TYR A 319 -37.97 9.38 1.58
C TYR A 319 -38.68 8.07 1.26
N SER A 320 -39.74 7.76 2.01
CA SER A 320 -40.69 6.70 1.66
C SER A 320 -41.66 7.19 0.59
N ASP A 321 -41.32 7.02 -0.69
CA ASP A 321 -42.20 7.37 -1.81
C ASP A 321 -43.22 6.23 -2.06
N PRO A 322 -44.53 6.47 -1.92
CA PRO A 322 -45.57 5.47 -2.21
C PRO A 322 -45.49 4.92 -3.64
N GLU A 323 -44.94 5.69 -4.59
CA GLU A 323 -44.81 5.28 -5.98
C GLU A 323 -43.88 4.08 -6.17
N TYR A 324 -42.96 3.81 -5.24
CA TYR A 324 -42.03 2.70 -5.32
C TYR A 324 -42.69 1.33 -5.03
N TRP A 325 -43.82 1.31 -4.32
CA TRP A 325 -44.47 0.07 -3.90
C TRP A 325 -45.25 -0.61 -5.02
N SER A 326 -45.16 -1.94 -5.09
CA SER A 326 -45.88 -2.75 -6.07
C SER A 326 -47.30 -3.03 -5.60
N LEU A 327 -48.29 -2.73 -6.45
CA LEU A 327 -49.69 -3.11 -6.22
C LEU A 327 -49.93 -4.63 -6.45
N GLN A 328 -49.03 -5.28 -7.19
CA GLN A 328 -49.17 -6.69 -7.60
C GLN A 328 -48.45 -7.65 -6.66
N ARG A 329 -47.40 -7.18 -5.97
CA ARG A 329 -46.60 -7.95 -5.02
C ARG A 329 -46.62 -7.23 -3.67
N GLU A 330 -47.51 -7.66 -2.80
CA GLU A 330 -47.68 -7.06 -1.48
C GLU A 330 -46.36 -7.11 -0.69
N GLY A 331 -45.96 -5.97 -0.12
CA GLY A 331 -44.71 -5.84 0.63
C GLY A 331 -43.43 -5.68 -0.21
N MET A 332 -43.52 -5.66 -1.54
CA MET A 332 -42.39 -5.49 -2.45
C MET A 332 -42.43 -4.15 -3.19
N PHE A 333 -41.26 -3.67 -3.60
CA PHE A 333 -41.16 -2.56 -4.53
C PHE A 333 -41.39 -3.04 -5.98
N LYS A 334 -41.71 -2.07 -6.85
CA LYS A 334 -41.81 -2.24 -8.29
C LYS A 334 -40.44 -2.65 -8.88
N ASP A 335 -40.47 -3.28 -10.04
CA ASP A 335 -39.24 -3.66 -10.74
C ASP A 335 -38.50 -2.45 -11.33
N LYS A 336 -37.25 -2.67 -11.77
CA LYS A 336 -36.39 -1.61 -12.34
C LYS A 336 -37.08 -0.87 -13.46
N GLU A 337 -37.72 -1.60 -14.38
CA GLU A 337 -38.37 -1.00 -15.54
C GLU A 337 -39.55 -0.12 -15.16
N ALA A 338 -40.44 -0.59 -14.26
CA ALA A 338 -41.58 0.20 -13.82
C ALA A 338 -41.15 1.43 -13.03
N ILE A 339 -40.18 1.30 -12.11
CA ILE A 339 -39.66 2.45 -11.35
C ILE A 339 -39.04 3.48 -12.30
N CYS A 340 -38.20 3.07 -13.24
CA CYS A 340 -37.56 4.01 -14.17
C CYS A 340 -38.57 4.67 -15.12
N LYS A 341 -39.57 3.93 -15.62
CA LYS A 341 -40.63 4.46 -16.49
C LYS A 341 -41.51 5.48 -15.76
N LEU A 342 -41.88 5.21 -14.51
CA LEU A 342 -42.73 6.09 -13.70
C LEU A 342 -42.00 7.36 -13.27
N THR A 343 -40.76 7.22 -12.80
CA THR A 343 -39.98 8.33 -12.24
C THR A 343 -39.24 9.14 -13.30
N LYS A 344 -39.16 8.63 -14.54
CA LYS A 344 -38.32 9.15 -15.64
C LYS A 344 -36.84 9.27 -15.26
N ALA A 345 -36.41 8.54 -14.23
CA ALA A 345 -35.03 8.54 -13.78
C ALA A 345 -34.17 7.68 -14.72
N LYS A 346 -33.07 8.25 -15.21
CA LYS A 346 -32.12 7.55 -16.08
C LYS A 346 -31.11 6.82 -15.18
N MET A 347 -31.31 5.52 -14.98
CA MET A 347 -30.45 4.64 -14.16
C MET A 347 -29.64 3.73 -15.09
N ASP A 348 -28.75 4.36 -15.86
CA ASP A 348 -27.91 3.76 -16.88
C ASP A 348 -26.47 3.52 -16.38
N GLU A 349 -25.61 3.07 -17.29
CA GLU A 349 -24.20 2.80 -17.01
C GLU A 349 -23.45 4.07 -16.61
N ASP A 350 -23.80 5.23 -17.17
CA ASP A 350 -23.19 6.53 -16.83
C ASP A 350 -23.41 6.87 -15.35
N PHE A 351 -24.62 6.65 -14.82
CA PHE A 351 -24.88 6.85 -13.39
C PHE A 351 -24.08 5.87 -12.52
N TYR A 352 -23.94 4.62 -12.95
CA TYR A 352 -23.12 3.63 -12.24
C TYR A 352 -21.64 4.00 -12.23
N GLN A 353 -21.09 4.43 -13.36
CA GLN A 353 -19.72 4.91 -13.48
C GLN A 353 -19.48 6.12 -12.59
N TYR A 354 -20.39 7.10 -12.61
CA TYR A 354 -20.33 8.26 -11.72
C TYR A 354 -20.29 7.84 -10.23
N ILE A 355 -21.21 6.99 -9.78
CA ILE A 355 -21.24 6.52 -8.39
C ILE A 355 -19.97 5.70 -8.03
N THR A 356 -19.41 4.97 -8.99
CA THR A 356 -18.15 4.24 -8.82
C THR A 356 -16.97 5.21 -8.68
N HIS A 357 -16.89 6.25 -9.51
CA HIS A 357 -15.90 7.31 -9.40
C HIS A 357 -15.95 8.01 -8.03
N ILE A 358 -17.15 8.31 -7.51
CA ILE A 358 -17.32 8.87 -6.16
C ILE A 358 -16.76 7.90 -5.10
N SER A 359 -17.07 6.60 -5.21
CA SER A 359 -16.56 5.58 -4.28
C SER A 359 -15.02 5.52 -4.32
N ASN A 360 -14.42 5.53 -5.51
CA ASN A 360 -12.97 5.44 -5.68
C ASN A 360 -12.26 6.70 -5.19
N SER A 361 -12.84 7.88 -5.43
CA SER A 361 -12.36 9.17 -4.91
C SER A 361 -12.37 9.22 -3.37
N ALA A 362 -13.43 8.73 -2.74
CA ALA A 362 -13.50 8.65 -1.29
C ALA A 362 -12.48 7.65 -0.70
N TYR A 363 -12.26 6.51 -1.37
CA TYR A 363 -11.20 5.56 -0.99
C TYR A 363 -9.81 6.18 -1.10
N TYR A 364 -9.53 6.92 -2.18
CA TYR A 364 -8.30 7.65 -2.35
C TYR A 364 -8.06 8.65 -1.20
N ILE A 365 -9.05 9.49 -0.86
CA ILE A 365 -8.92 10.48 0.22
C ILE A 365 -8.55 9.80 1.54
N ILE A 366 -9.29 8.77 1.93
CA ILE A 366 -9.04 8.07 3.19
C ILE A 366 -7.64 7.46 3.16
N ALA A 367 -7.29 6.73 2.11
CA ALA A 367 -6.00 6.04 2.04
C ALA A 367 -4.81 6.99 1.95
N GLN A 368 -4.91 8.07 1.17
CA GLN A 368 -3.85 9.05 0.96
C GLN A 368 -3.57 9.89 2.21
N TYR A 369 -4.60 10.36 2.92
CA TYR A 369 -4.39 11.22 4.10
C TYR A 369 -4.17 10.45 5.39
N THR A 370 -4.57 9.18 5.47
CA THR A 370 -4.26 8.33 6.63
C THR A 370 -2.94 7.57 6.47
N GLY A 371 -2.53 7.25 5.23
CA GLY A 371 -1.37 6.40 4.96
C GLY A 371 -1.52 5.00 5.57
N MET A 372 -2.76 4.56 5.81
CA MET A 372 -3.07 3.26 6.40
C MET A 372 -2.55 2.13 5.53
N ARG A 373 -2.12 1.03 6.16
CA ARG A 373 -1.78 -0.17 5.39
C ARG A 373 -3.05 -0.72 4.75
N PRO A 374 -2.95 -1.42 3.61
CA PRO A 374 -4.12 -1.99 2.95
C PRO A 374 -4.92 -2.94 3.85
N SER A 375 -4.23 -3.67 4.74
CA SER A 375 -4.91 -4.50 5.76
C SER A 375 -5.74 -3.67 6.72
N GLU A 376 -5.24 -2.50 7.15
CA GLU A 376 -5.98 -1.62 8.08
C GLU A 376 -7.13 -0.92 7.38
N LEU A 377 -6.96 -0.52 6.11
CA LEU A 377 -8.04 0.02 5.28
C LEU A 377 -9.20 -0.97 5.15
N SER A 378 -8.90 -2.26 4.93
CA SER A 378 -9.92 -3.31 4.84
C SER A 378 -10.63 -3.60 6.18
N GLY A 379 -10.05 -3.16 7.30
CA GLY A 379 -10.60 -3.34 8.65
C GLY A 379 -11.45 -2.17 9.14
N ILE A 380 -11.74 -1.16 8.31
CA ILE A 380 -12.58 -0.03 8.71
C ILE A 380 -14.06 -0.44 8.61
N MET A 381 -14.76 -0.37 9.74
CA MET A 381 -16.21 -0.59 9.81
C MET A 381 -16.96 0.64 9.31
N ALA A 382 -18.12 0.45 8.67
CA ALA A 382 -18.94 1.57 8.20
C ALA A 382 -19.54 2.35 9.38
N GLN A 383 -19.94 1.65 10.44
CA GLN A 383 -20.48 2.22 11.67
C GLN A 383 -19.41 2.31 12.74
N GLY A 384 -19.41 3.39 13.53
CA GLY A 384 -18.53 3.56 14.69
C GLY A 384 -17.04 3.76 14.38
N CYS A 385 -16.65 3.99 13.12
CA CYS A 385 -15.26 4.20 12.75
C CYS A 385 -14.70 5.59 13.06
N LEU A 386 -15.55 6.57 13.36
CA LEU A 386 -15.11 7.92 13.75
C LEU A 386 -15.20 8.07 15.27
N THR A 387 -14.16 8.64 15.87
CA THR A 387 -14.11 8.99 17.29
C THR A 387 -13.42 10.33 17.48
N THR A 388 -13.57 10.93 18.65
CA THR A 388 -12.89 12.18 19.02
C THR A 388 -11.89 11.89 20.13
N SER A 389 -10.68 12.45 20.02
CA SER A 389 -9.69 12.39 21.10
C SER A 389 -10.11 13.30 22.27
N GLU A 390 -9.44 13.14 23.41
CA GLU A 390 -9.59 14.02 24.58
C GLU A 390 -9.25 15.49 24.26
N PHE A 391 -8.47 15.72 23.20
CA PHE A 391 -8.08 17.05 22.71
C PHE A 391 -9.02 17.60 21.62
N GLY A 392 -10.15 16.95 21.35
CA GLY A 392 -11.13 17.42 20.36
C GLY A 392 -10.76 17.12 18.90
N HIS A 393 -9.76 16.28 18.64
CA HIS A 393 -9.37 15.90 17.28
C HIS A 393 -10.15 14.68 16.80
N ASN A 394 -10.67 14.75 15.58
CA ASN A 394 -11.36 13.63 14.94
C ASN A 394 -10.35 12.56 14.50
N LEU A 395 -10.69 11.31 14.76
CA LEU A 395 -9.87 10.15 14.48
C LEU A 395 -10.70 9.07 13.76
N ILE A 396 -10.07 8.39 12.81
CA ILE A 396 -10.61 7.18 12.20
C ILE A 396 -10.01 5.94 12.86
N LEU A 397 -10.86 4.97 13.15
CA LEU A 397 -10.53 3.70 13.78
C LEU A 397 -10.50 2.60 12.71
N SER A 398 -9.44 1.80 12.76
CA SER A 398 -9.46 0.49 12.10
C SER A 398 -9.63 -0.59 13.15
N THR A 399 -10.49 -1.56 12.86
CA THR A 399 -10.51 -2.82 13.61
C THR A 399 -9.35 -3.67 13.12
N VAL A 400 -8.16 -3.46 13.68
CA VAL A 400 -7.01 -4.24 13.28
C VAL A 400 -7.15 -5.64 13.87
N ILE A 401 -7.38 -6.60 12.97
CA ILE A 401 -7.31 -8.04 13.23
C ILE A 401 -5.83 -8.47 13.28
N LYS A 402 -5.04 -7.81 14.14
CA LYS A 402 -3.73 -8.32 14.53
C LYS A 402 -3.75 -8.41 16.04
N ASN A 403 -3.90 -9.64 16.50
CA ASN A 403 -3.66 -10.10 17.86
C ASN A 403 -2.23 -9.76 18.30
N ARG A 404 -1.91 -8.48 18.48
CA ARG A 404 -1.01 -8.09 19.54
C ARG A 404 -1.91 -7.99 20.75
N GLU A 405 -1.71 -8.92 21.70
CA GLU A 405 -2.11 -8.63 23.08
C GLU A 405 -1.72 -7.19 23.37
N ALA A 406 -2.62 -6.47 24.03
CA ALA A 406 -2.57 -5.03 24.30
C ALA A 406 -1.40 -4.63 25.23
N PHE A 407 -0.18 -5.08 24.93
CA PHE A 407 1.06 -4.59 25.52
C PHE A 407 1.28 -3.17 25.00
N GLY A 408 0.77 -2.23 25.78
CA GLY A 408 0.90 -0.80 25.57
C GLY A 408 -0.24 -0.22 24.75
N LYS A 409 -1.33 0.16 25.43
CA LYS A 409 -2.35 1.12 24.94
C LYS A 409 -1.78 2.50 24.53
N LEU A 410 -0.45 2.67 24.51
CA LEU A 410 0.24 3.90 24.12
C LEU A 410 -0.01 4.28 22.65
N PHE A 411 -0.29 3.31 21.76
CA PHE A 411 -0.48 3.58 20.33
C PHE A 411 -1.69 2.82 19.76
N GLY A 412 -2.90 3.33 19.98
CA GLY A 412 -4.10 2.76 19.36
C GLY A 412 -4.08 2.83 17.84
N ASP A 413 -4.84 1.93 17.19
CA ASP A 413 -5.12 1.93 15.74
C ASP A 413 -6.09 3.04 15.35
N LYS A 414 -5.63 4.28 15.60
CA LYS A 414 -6.33 5.53 15.31
C LYS A 414 -5.47 6.37 14.36
N TRP A 415 -6.09 6.99 13.36
CA TRP A 415 -5.45 7.93 12.43
C TRP A 415 -6.19 9.26 12.46
N ALA A 416 -5.49 10.36 12.18
CA ALA A 416 -6.13 11.67 12.08
C ALA A 416 -7.19 11.69 10.97
N ALA A 417 -8.40 12.15 11.29
CA ALA A 417 -9.49 12.35 10.34
C ALA A 417 -9.70 13.85 10.13
N ILE A 418 -8.97 14.41 9.17
CA ILE A 418 -9.16 15.81 8.73
C ILE A 418 -10.56 15.99 8.10
N PRO A 419 -11.08 17.22 7.94
CA PRO A 419 -12.45 17.46 7.46
C PRO A 419 -12.83 16.68 6.18
N ILE A 420 -11.98 16.68 5.16
CA ILE A 420 -12.25 15.96 3.92
C ILE A 420 -12.26 14.43 4.10
N VAL A 421 -11.50 13.89 5.06
CA VAL A 421 -11.56 12.47 5.42
C VAL A 421 -12.89 12.13 6.08
N MET A 422 -13.43 13.02 6.92
CA MET A 422 -14.77 12.83 7.50
C MET A 422 -15.86 12.83 6.41
N ASP A 423 -15.75 13.74 5.45
CA ASP A 423 -16.67 13.81 4.30
C ASP A 423 -16.58 12.58 3.40
N ALA A 424 -15.37 12.05 3.19
CA ALA A 424 -15.18 10.79 2.47
C ALA A 424 -15.78 9.59 3.22
N VAL A 425 -15.60 9.51 4.54
CA VAL A 425 -16.24 8.47 5.38
C VAL A 425 -17.77 8.57 5.27
N ARG A 426 -18.34 9.77 5.39
CA ARG A 426 -19.78 10.00 5.25
C ARG A 426 -20.30 9.60 3.88
N THR A 427 -19.57 9.95 2.83
CA THR A 427 -19.87 9.57 1.44
C THR A 427 -19.96 8.05 1.30
N LEU A 428 -18.97 7.32 1.82
CA LEU A 428 -18.98 5.85 1.78
C LEU A 428 -20.09 5.23 2.64
N GLN A 429 -20.43 5.82 3.79
CA GLN A 429 -21.59 5.41 4.59
C GLN A 429 -22.90 5.57 3.81
N ILE A 430 -23.04 6.65 3.04
CA ILE A 430 -24.20 6.86 2.15
C ILE A 430 -24.21 5.81 1.03
N LEU A 431 -23.07 5.55 0.37
CA LEU A 431 -22.97 4.51 -0.65
C LEU A 431 -23.23 3.10 -0.07
N ASN A 432 -22.91 2.86 1.19
CA ASN A 432 -23.18 1.57 1.83
C ASN A 432 -24.67 1.27 2.00
N ARG A 433 -25.57 2.27 1.86
CA ARG A 433 -27.02 2.05 1.87
C ARG A 433 -27.50 1.09 0.78
N PHE A 434 -26.89 1.10 -0.42
CA PHE A 434 -27.22 0.11 -1.45
C PHE A 434 -26.27 -1.09 -1.49
N LYS A 435 -25.06 -0.99 -0.90
CA LYS A 435 -24.10 -2.10 -0.85
C LYS A 435 -24.47 -3.12 0.23
N GLN A 436 -25.09 -2.68 1.33
CA GLN A 436 -25.44 -3.49 2.51
C GLN A 436 -24.23 -4.25 3.06
N ASN A 437 -23.10 -3.54 3.15
CA ASN A 437 -21.84 -4.10 3.61
C ASN A 437 -21.41 -3.44 4.93
N PRO A 438 -21.02 -4.21 5.96
CA PRO A 438 -20.58 -3.66 7.24
C PRO A 438 -19.22 -2.94 7.16
N TYR A 439 -18.42 -3.16 6.11
CA TYR A 439 -17.12 -2.49 5.91
C TYR A 439 -17.30 -1.19 5.15
N LEU A 440 -16.52 -0.18 5.52
CA LEU A 440 -16.52 1.12 4.85
C LEU A 440 -15.94 1.01 3.43
N ILE A 441 -14.89 0.19 3.27
CA ILE A 441 -14.24 -0.07 1.99
C ILE A 441 -14.66 -1.45 1.49
N ALA A 442 -15.63 -1.45 0.57
CA ALA A 442 -16.29 -2.64 0.06
C ALA A 442 -16.50 -2.58 -1.46
N ASN A 443 -16.83 -3.72 -2.05
CA ASN A 443 -17.18 -3.82 -3.46
C ASN A 443 -18.47 -3.00 -3.74
N MET A 444 -18.62 -2.48 -4.95
CA MET A 444 -19.84 -1.87 -5.46
C MET A 444 -21.02 -2.85 -5.56
N ASN A 445 -20.80 -4.15 -5.39
CA ASN A 445 -21.86 -5.16 -5.33
C ASN A 445 -22.71 -5.07 -4.06
N THR A 446 -24.00 -5.32 -4.23
CA THR A 446 -24.98 -5.40 -3.14
C THR A 446 -24.96 -6.79 -2.54
N VAL A 447 -24.73 -6.90 -1.22
CA VAL A 447 -24.80 -8.15 -0.46
C VAL A 447 -26.26 -8.62 -0.41
N ALA A 448 -26.53 -9.92 -0.57
CA ALA A 448 -27.89 -10.43 -0.49
C ALA A 448 -28.36 -10.59 0.98
N PRO A 449 -29.68 -10.60 1.24
CA PRO A 449 -30.21 -10.85 2.58
C PRO A 449 -29.65 -12.15 3.18
N GLY A 450 -29.17 -12.09 4.43
CA GLY A 450 -28.58 -13.23 5.14
C GLY A 450 -27.16 -13.62 4.72
N GLN A 451 -26.59 -13.02 3.67
CA GLN A 451 -25.17 -13.22 3.32
C GLN A 451 -24.25 -12.32 4.16
N GLN A 452 -23.06 -12.84 4.48
CA GLN A 452 -22.04 -12.05 5.15
C GLN A 452 -21.33 -11.15 4.14
N GLY A 453 -21.32 -9.84 4.40
CA GLY A 453 -20.53 -8.89 3.62
C GLY A 453 -19.03 -9.06 3.83
N SER A 454 -18.25 -8.78 2.79
CA SER A 454 -16.78 -8.86 2.81
C SER A 454 -16.14 -7.50 2.54
N ALA A 455 -14.98 -7.25 3.14
CA ALA A 455 -14.16 -6.08 2.82
C ALA A 455 -13.46 -6.26 1.47
N ASN A 456 -13.01 -5.16 0.85
CA ASN A 456 -12.13 -5.27 -0.32
C ASN A 456 -10.78 -5.89 0.05
N SER A 457 -10.34 -6.85 -0.77
CA SER A 457 -9.00 -7.43 -0.68
C SER A 457 -7.94 -6.43 -1.18
N ILE A 458 -6.67 -6.67 -0.86
CA ILE A 458 -5.56 -5.78 -1.29
C ILE A 458 -5.47 -5.69 -2.81
N GLY A 459 -5.59 -6.82 -3.52
CA GLY A 459 -5.54 -6.82 -4.99
C GLY A 459 -6.69 -5.99 -5.58
N ASN A 460 -7.86 -6.00 -4.95
CA ASN A 460 -8.97 -5.16 -5.38
C ASN A 460 -8.69 -3.66 -5.12
N PHE A 461 -7.96 -3.32 -4.05
CA PHE A 461 -7.57 -1.93 -3.79
C PHE A 461 -6.57 -1.40 -4.84
N ASP A 462 -5.62 -2.21 -5.30
CA ASP A 462 -4.71 -1.85 -6.40
C ASP A 462 -5.50 -1.46 -7.66
N HIS A 463 -6.45 -2.32 -8.07
CA HIS A 463 -7.33 -2.05 -9.20
C HIS A 463 -8.21 -0.81 -8.98
N THR A 464 -8.70 -0.60 -7.75
CA THR A 464 -9.53 0.55 -7.42
C THR A 464 -8.75 1.86 -7.50
N LEU A 465 -7.53 1.86 -6.98
CA LEU A 465 -6.63 3.01 -7.07
C LEU A 465 -6.28 3.28 -8.53
N TRP A 466 -5.95 2.25 -9.30
CA TRP A 466 -5.64 2.39 -10.72
C TRP A 466 -6.81 3.00 -11.51
N ALA A 467 -8.05 2.54 -11.26
CA ALA A 467 -9.24 3.11 -11.89
C ALA A 467 -9.42 4.60 -11.58
N PHE A 468 -9.26 5.01 -10.32
CA PHE A 468 -9.28 6.43 -9.96
C PHE A 468 -8.18 7.23 -10.67
N LEU A 469 -6.94 6.72 -10.66
CA LEU A 469 -5.82 7.42 -11.28
C LEU A 469 -6.02 7.56 -12.80
N SER A 470 -6.54 6.54 -13.47
CA SER A 470 -6.83 6.58 -14.92
C SER A 470 -7.93 7.58 -15.31
N GLU A 471 -8.81 7.96 -14.38
CA GLU A 471 -9.84 8.97 -14.61
C GLU A 471 -9.32 10.40 -14.34
N VAL A 472 -8.20 10.54 -13.62
CA VAL A 472 -7.69 11.84 -13.16
C VAL A 472 -6.40 12.26 -13.85
N LEU A 473 -5.53 11.30 -14.16
CA LEU A 473 -4.21 11.51 -14.74
C LEU A 473 -4.22 11.23 -16.24
N ASP A 474 -3.33 11.91 -16.93
CA ASP A 474 -3.06 11.67 -18.34
C ASP A 474 -2.21 10.40 -18.51
N PHE A 475 -2.23 9.78 -19.70
CA PHE A 475 -1.56 8.50 -19.94
C PHE A 475 -0.06 8.54 -19.61
N GLU A 476 0.61 9.63 -20.00
CA GLU A 476 2.04 9.84 -19.74
C GLU A 476 2.34 9.90 -18.23
N GLU A 477 1.54 10.67 -17.47
CA GLU A 477 1.68 10.76 -16.01
C GLU A 477 1.47 9.38 -15.36
N LEU A 478 0.45 8.63 -15.79
CA LEU A 478 0.13 7.32 -15.23
C LEU A 478 1.24 6.29 -15.53
N GLU A 479 1.88 6.35 -16.69
CA GLU A 479 2.92 5.40 -17.09
C GLU A 479 4.17 5.51 -16.19
N THR A 480 4.47 6.71 -15.67
CA THR A 480 5.59 6.95 -14.77
C THR A 480 5.44 6.27 -13.40
N LEU A 481 4.23 5.89 -12.99
CA LEU A 481 3.92 5.42 -11.65
C LEU A 481 3.94 3.88 -11.52
N ASP A 482 4.56 3.38 -10.45
CA ASP A 482 4.44 1.98 -9.99
C ASP A 482 3.27 1.87 -9.00
N VAL A 483 2.05 1.80 -9.53
CA VAL A 483 0.82 1.83 -8.72
C VAL A 483 0.69 0.53 -7.92
N SER A 484 0.70 0.68 -6.60
CA SER A 484 0.45 -0.39 -5.64
C SER A 484 -0.29 0.16 -4.42
N ALA A 485 -0.81 -0.73 -3.58
CA ALA A 485 -1.53 -0.36 -2.37
C ALA A 485 -0.66 0.38 -1.34
N TYR A 486 0.67 0.38 -1.53
CA TYR A 486 1.61 1.14 -0.70
C TYR A 486 1.99 2.50 -1.30
N THR A 487 1.67 2.77 -2.57
CA THR A 487 2.01 4.03 -3.25
C THR A 487 1.48 5.23 -2.48
N LEU A 488 0.20 5.23 -2.08
CA LEU A 488 -0.41 6.33 -1.32
C LEU A 488 0.27 6.57 0.04
N ARG A 489 0.73 5.50 0.69
CA ARG A 489 1.45 5.59 1.97
C ARG A 489 2.84 6.20 1.78
N HIS A 490 3.55 5.82 0.72
CA HIS A 490 4.83 6.43 0.36
C HIS A 490 4.64 7.90 -0.05
N SER A 491 3.61 8.21 -0.83
CA SER A 491 3.23 9.57 -1.18
C SER A 491 2.94 10.42 0.06
N LEU A 492 2.21 9.90 1.06
CA LEU A 492 1.96 10.65 2.29
C LEU A 492 3.26 10.93 3.05
N ALA A 493 4.13 9.92 3.17
CA ALA A 493 5.43 10.11 3.83
C ALA A 493 6.26 11.20 3.14
N HIS A 494 6.35 11.12 1.81
CA HIS A 494 7.02 12.11 0.97
C HIS A 494 6.48 13.52 1.20
N GLN A 495 5.15 13.70 1.13
CA GLN A 495 4.52 15.01 1.34
C GLN A 495 4.69 15.53 2.77
N MET A 496 4.69 14.66 3.79
CA MET A 496 4.97 15.08 5.17
C MET A 496 6.42 15.50 5.35
N PHE A 497 7.39 14.81 4.73
CA PHE A 497 8.79 15.24 4.73
C PHE A 497 8.97 16.58 4.02
N ARG A 498 8.36 16.74 2.84
CA ARG A 498 8.35 17.99 2.08
C ARG A 498 7.74 19.16 2.87
N ALA A 499 6.70 18.89 3.66
CA ALA A 499 6.11 19.86 4.59
C ALA A 499 6.93 20.07 5.87
N SER A 500 8.16 19.52 5.96
CA SER A 500 9.04 19.61 7.14
C SER A 500 8.39 19.10 8.43
N VAL A 501 7.50 18.11 8.32
CA VAL A 501 6.88 17.48 9.49
C VAL A 501 7.94 16.65 10.20
N GLY A 502 8.07 16.85 11.52
CA GLY A 502 9.05 16.12 12.32
C GLY A 502 8.91 14.60 12.18
N LEU A 503 10.03 13.91 12.05
CA LEU A 503 10.08 12.45 11.91
C LEU A 503 9.29 11.67 13.00
N PRO A 504 9.24 12.11 14.27
CA PRO A 504 8.38 11.47 15.28
C PRO A 504 6.90 11.46 14.89
N PHE A 505 6.39 12.54 14.29
CA PHE A 505 5.00 12.64 13.84
C PHE A 505 4.73 11.78 12.60
N ILE A 506 5.66 11.76 11.64
CA ILE A 506 5.58 10.88 10.47
C ILE A 506 5.55 9.41 10.94
N SER A 507 6.46 9.05 11.84
CA SER A 507 6.55 7.71 12.43
C SER A 507 5.31 7.34 13.24
N TYR A 508 4.68 8.31 13.90
CA TYR A 508 3.43 8.14 14.62
C TYR A 508 2.25 7.87 13.66
N GLN A 509 2.06 8.72 12.65
CA GLN A 509 1.00 8.60 11.65
C GLN A 509 1.10 7.27 10.89
N LEU A 510 2.33 6.89 10.52
CA LEU A 510 2.60 5.66 9.80
C LEU A 510 2.70 4.43 10.72
N LYS A 511 2.62 4.56 12.05
CA LYS A 511 2.72 3.46 13.02
C LYS A 511 4.05 2.68 12.95
N HIS A 512 5.16 3.40 12.78
CA HIS A 512 6.52 2.84 12.84
C HIS A 512 7.12 2.87 14.26
N PHE A 513 6.56 3.68 15.17
CA PHE A 513 7.09 3.88 16.53
C PHE A 513 7.02 2.64 17.45
N GLY A 514 6.03 1.76 17.26
CA GLY A 514 5.85 0.57 18.11
C GLY A 514 7.00 -0.45 18.05
N ASN A 515 7.80 -0.45 16.98
CA ASN A 515 8.97 -1.32 16.85
C ASN A 515 10.17 -0.85 17.69
N LEU A 516 10.24 0.42 18.10
CA LEU A 516 11.28 0.96 18.98
C LEU A 516 11.03 0.65 20.44
N VAL A 517 9.79 0.84 20.89
CA VAL A 517 9.44 0.74 22.32
C VAL A 517 9.45 -0.72 22.80
N SER A 518 9.17 -1.67 21.90
CA SER A 518 9.24 -3.11 22.21
C SER A 518 10.66 -3.65 22.38
N GLY A 519 11.70 -2.87 22.04
CA GLY A 519 13.11 -3.21 22.29
C GLY A 519 13.67 -2.73 23.64
N ILE A 520 12.92 -1.93 24.40
CA ILE A 520 13.41 -1.30 25.64
C ILE A 520 13.69 -2.32 26.77
N GLY A 521 13.17 -3.56 26.65
CA GLY A 521 13.41 -4.65 27.60
C GLY A 521 14.64 -5.52 27.33
N GLN A 522 15.35 -5.35 26.20
CA GLN A 522 16.50 -6.18 25.85
C GLN A 522 17.71 -5.31 25.48
N ASN A 523 18.48 -4.96 26.52
CA ASN A 523 19.85 -4.44 26.49
C ASN A 523 20.20 -3.33 25.47
N ARG A 524 20.49 -2.16 26.06
CA ARG A 524 21.27 -1.01 25.54
C ARG A 524 20.53 -0.03 24.63
N LEU A 525 19.96 0.99 25.25
CA LEU A 525 20.17 2.40 24.90
C LEU A 525 19.85 3.21 26.16
N SER A 526 20.81 4.01 26.66
CA SER A 526 20.57 4.86 27.82
C SER A 526 19.51 5.90 27.44
N ALA A 527 18.53 6.09 28.32
CA ALA A 527 17.43 7.05 28.16
C ALA A 527 17.88 8.51 27.93
N VAL A 528 19.18 8.79 28.11
CA VAL A 528 19.79 10.13 27.99
C VAL A 528 20.36 10.38 26.59
N THR A 529 20.48 9.35 25.73
CA THR A 529 20.99 9.50 24.34
C THR A 529 19.88 9.45 23.30
N ILE A 530 18.64 9.71 23.72
CA ILE A 530 17.48 9.86 22.83
C ILE A 530 17.39 11.30 22.28
N ASP A 531 18.11 12.26 22.89
CA ASP A 531 17.94 13.70 22.62
C ASP A 531 18.90 14.33 21.60
N TYR A 532 19.91 13.63 21.07
CA TYR A 532 20.88 14.29 20.18
C TYR A 532 21.16 13.49 18.90
N GLY A 533 20.66 14.02 17.77
CA GLY A 533 21.24 13.89 16.43
C GLY A 533 21.04 12.58 15.66
N ASN A 534 20.63 11.47 16.28
CA ASN A 534 20.58 10.16 15.61
C ASN A 534 19.25 9.41 15.71
N ILE A 535 18.16 10.14 15.99
CA ILE A 535 16.79 9.59 16.08
C ILE A 535 16.37 8.95 14.74
N GLY A 536 16.77 9.54 13.61
CA GLY A 536 16.35 9.08 12.28
C GLY A 536 16.88 7.70 11.87
N SER A 537 18.10 7.37 12.28
CA SER A 537 18.76 6.11 11.91
C SER A 537 18.35 4.93 12.80
N ALA A 538 17.89 5.22 14.03
CA ALA A 538 17.39 4.25 15.01
C ALA A 538 15.89 3.89 14.83
N LEU A 539 15.10 4.77 14.21
CA LEU A 539 13.66 4.58 13.95
C LEU A 539 13.31 3.52 12.89
N THR A 540 14.29 3.08 12.09
CA THR A 540 14.05 2.38 10.82
C THR A 540 14.72 1.00 10.73
N SER A 541 14.71 0.21 11.80
CA SER A 541 15.21 -1.17 11.75
C SER A 541 14.21 -2.12 11.07
N ASP A 542 14.72 -2.89 10.11
CA ASP A 542 14.14 -3.94 9.26
C ASP A 542 13.42 -3.51 7.95
N ALA A 543 14.07 -3.86 6.83
CA ALA A 543 13.60 -4.00 5.45
C ALA A 543 12.91 -2.80 4.73
N GLY A 544 12.50 -1.76 5.46
CA GLY A 544 11.97 -0.50 4.91
C GLY A 544 12.97 0.67 4.93
N ARG A 545 14.22 0.40 5.32
CA ARG A 545 15.28 1.38 5.62
C ARG A 545 15.69 2.18 4.39
N ASP A 546 15.90 1.49 3.27
CA ASP A 546 16.35 2.14 2.03
C ASP A 546 15.23 2.96 1.39
N ALA A 547 13.98 2.47 1.43
CA ALA A 547 12.85 3.19 0.87
C ALA A 547 12.50 4.46 1.66
N ALA A 548 12.54 4.43 3.00
CA ALA A 548 12.24 5.60 3.81
C ALA A 548 13.35 6.67 3.75
N ASN A 549 14.62 6.23 3.77
CA ASN A 549 15.74 7.15 3.57
C ASN A 549 15.76 7.73 2.15
N ALA A 550 15.47 6.92 1.13
CA ALA A 550 15.32 7.41 -0.24
C ALA A 550 14.18 8.43 -0.36
N ILE A 551 12.99 8.14 0.19
CA ILE A 551 11.86 9.09 0.15
C ILE A 551 12.19 10.41 0.86
N ARG A 552 12.89 10.35 2.00
CA ARG A 552 13.33 11.56 2.71
C ARG A 552 14.34 12.35 1.86
N HIS A 553 15.34 11.65 1.32
CA HIS A 553 16.37 12.24 0.48
C HIS A 553 15.75 12.88 -0.77
N ASP A 554 14.81 12.21 -1.42
CA ASP A 554 14.08 12.72 -2.59
C ASP A 554 13.30 14.00 -2.23
N ALA A 555 12.62 14.04 -1.08
CA ALA A 555 11.90 15.24 -0.63
C ALA A 555 12.84 16.41 -0.30
N GLU A 556 13.98 16.15 0.35
CA GLU A 556 15.01 17.16 0.62
C GLU A 556 15.64 17.66 -0.69
N LYS A 557 15.89 16.76 -1.65
CA LYS A 557 16.40 17.09 -2.98
C LYS A 557 15.43 17.97 -3.77
N GLU A 558 14.15 17.59 -3.85
CA GLU A 558 13.08 18.37 -4.51
C GLU A 558 13.07 19.81 -3.96
N PHE A 559 13.17 19.93 -2.64
CA PHE A 559 13.14 21.21 -1.97
C PHE A 559 14.36 22.08 -2.27
N ILE A 560 15.57 21.50 -2.30
CA ILE A 560 16.79 22.21 -2.70
C ILE A 560 16.70 22.62 -4.18
N MET A 561 16.22 21.75 -5.07
CA MET A 561 16.02 22.09 -6.48
C MET A 561 15.06 23.28 -6.65
N ASN A 562 13.93 23.26 -5.93
CA ASN A 562 12.93 24.34 -5.99
C ASN A 562 13.42 25.69 -5.44
N ALA A 563 14.51 25.72 -4.68
CA ALA A 563 15.09 26.92 -4.10
C ALA A 563 16.36 27.38 -4.82
N CYS A 564 17.23 26.45 -5.21
CA CYS A 564 18.62 26.71 -5.58
C CYS A 564 18.97 26.30 -7.04
N ASP A 565 17.99 25.99 -7.89
CA ASP A 565 18.23 25.68 -9.30
C ASP A 565 18.76 26.91 -10.09
N PRO A 566 19.98 26.89 -10.65
CA PRO A 566 20.53 27.99 -11.43
C PRO A 566 19.71 28.38 -12.67
N ASP A 567 18.93 27.45 -13.21
CA ASP A 567 18.04 27.67 -14.35
C ASP A 567 16.57 27.86 -13.91
N GLY A 568 16.34 27.96 -12.60
CA GLY A 568 15.03 28.18 -11.99
C GLY A 568 14.39 29.53 -12.31
N GLY A 569 13.06 29.54 -12.22
CA GLY A 569 12.24 30.75 -12.23
C GLY A 569 12.34 31.49 -10.89
N TYR A 570 12.70 32.78 -10.94
CA TYR A 570 12.86 33.64 -9.78
C TYR A 570 12.17 34.97 -10.02
N VAL A 571 11.39 35.45 -9.04
CA VAL A 571 10.62 36.71 -9.13
C VAL A 571 11.08 37.69 -8.06
N GLY A 572 11.35 38.93 -8.46
CA GLY A 572 11.84 40.02 -7.60
C GLY A 572 12.97 40.82 -8.26
N GLU A 573 13.23 42.04 -7.78
CA GLU A 573 14.28 42.91 -8.36
C GLU A 573 15.67 42.28 -8.21
N ASN A 574 15.93 41.61 -7.08
CA ASN A 574 17.17 40.87 -6.81
C ASN A 574 17.22 39.44 -7.40
N ALA A 575 16.22 39.02 -8.19
CA ALA A 575 16.16 37.68 -8.77
C ALA A 575 17.33 37.40 -9.74
N GLY A 576 17.73 38.38 -10.55
CA GLY A 576 18.86 38.26 -11.48
C GLY A 576 20.18 38.01 -10.77
N ALA A 577 20.48 38.81 -9.75
CA ALA A 577 21.69 38.67 -8.93
C ALA A 577 21.72 37.36 -8.12
N HIS A 578 20.57 36.88 -7.67
CA HIS A 578 20.46 35.54 -7.07
C HIS A 578 20.81 34.42 -8.06
N ARG A 579 20.24 34.48 -9.27
CA ARG A 579 20.51 33.50 -10.33
C ARG A 579 21.99 33.47 -10.71
N GLU A 580 22.64 34.63 -10.85
CA GLU A 580 24.07 34.70 -11.18
C GLU A 580 24.96 34.09 -10.08
N ARG A 581 24.63 34.31 -8.80
CA ARG A 581 25.35 33.69 -7.68
C ARG A 581 25.25 32.17 -7.72
N LEU A 582 24.06 31.62 -7.99
CA LEU A 582 23.87 30.18 -8.13
C LEU A 582 24.60 29.62 -9.34
N LYS A 583 24.57 30.30 -10.49
CA LYS A 583 25.33 29.89 -11.68
C LYS A 583 26.83 29.82 -11.42
N LYS A 584 27.40 30.81 -10.74
CA LYS A 584 28.81 30.80 -10.34
C LYS A 584 29.14 29.66 -9.38
N TYR A 585 28.26 29.39 -8.42
CA TYR A 585 28.43 28.26 -7.49
C TYR A 585 28.43 26.91 -8.23
N PHE A 586 27.46 26.67 -9.12
CA PHE A 586 27.39 25.43 -9.89
C PHE A 586 28.50 25.29 -10.93
N GLN A 587 28.95 26.38 -11.55
CA GLN A 587 29.99 26.37 -12.56
C GLN A 587 31.28 25.72 -12.04
N GLY A 588 31.70 26.03 -10.80
CA GLY A 588 32.91 25.43 -10.21
C GLY A 588 32.83 23.91 -10.06
N TYR A 589 31.65 23.35 -9.76
CA TYR A 589 31.46 21.90 -9.65
C TYR A 589 31.29 21.23 -11.01
N LEU A 590 30.64 21.89 -11.98
CA LEU A 590 30.52 21.41 -13.35
C LEU A 590 31.90 21.32 -14.03
N GLU A 591 32.77 22.30 -13.81
CA GLU A 591 34.15 22.30 -14.31
C GLU A 591 35.01 21.20 -13.66
N ALA A 592 34.68 20.78 -12.42
CA ALA A 592 35.30 19.65 -11.74
C ALA A 592 34.77 18.27 -12.20
N GLY A 593 33.82 18.24 -13.14
CA GLY A 593 33.29 17.01 -13.74
C GLY A 593 32.06 16.43 -13.05
N TYR A 594 31.47 17.10 -12.06
CA TYR A 594 30.22 16.67 -11.43
C TYR A 594 29.02 17.01 -12.33
N THR A 595 28.03 16.14 -12.35
CA THR A 595 26.72 16.42 -12.95
C THR A 595 25.87 17.30 -12.02
N ARG A 596 24.85 17.97 -12.56
CA ARG A 596 23.94 18.80 -11.75
C ARG A 596 23.22 18.00 -10.67
N ASP A 597 22.78 16.79 -11.00
CA ASP A 597 22.08 15.92 -10.05
C ASP A 597 23.00 15.51 -8.88
N GLU A 598 24.28 15.21 -9.16
CA GLU A 598 25.25 14.90 -8.12
C GLU A 598 25.52 16.10 -7.20
N ILE A 599 25.50 17.33 -7.73
CA ILE A 599 25.64 18.54 -6.91
C ILE A 599 24.47 18.66 -5.95
N PHE A 600 23.23 18.45 -6.43
CA PHE A 600 22.04 18.47 -5.56
C PHE A 600 22.08 17.35 -4.51
N ASP A 601 22.48 16.14 -4.88
CA ASP A 601 22.63 15.02 -3.93
C ASP A 601 23.65 15.35 -2.83
N ARG A 602 24.78 15.97 -3.19
CA ARG A 602 25.76 16.44 -2.21
C ARG A 602 25.22 17.54 -1.30
N MET A 603 24.41 18.45 -1.81
CA MET A 603 23.78 19.48 -0.97
C MET A 603 22.83 18.87 0.07
N VAL A 604 22.10 17.80 -0.29
CA VAL A 604 21.28 17.04 0.66
C VAL A 604 22.16 16.33 1.71
N GLU A 605 23.22 15.63 1.28
CA GLU A 605 24.13 14.91 2.18
C GLU A 605 24.81 15.82 3.21
N LEU A 606 25.13 17.05 2.83
CA LEU A 606 25.72 18.06 3.72
C LEU A 606 24.71 18.69 4.68
N GLY A 607 23.43 18.31 4.59
CA GLY A 607 22.36 18.82 5.45
C GLY A 607 22.05 20.28 5.19
N PHE A 608 22.00 20.69 3.92
CA PHE A 608 21.68 22.07 3.54
C PHE A 608 20.23 22.42 3.93
N ALA A 609 20.05 22.95 5.14
CA ALA A 609 18.76 23.28 5.70
C ALA A 609 18.26 24.62 5.13
N ILE A 610 17.25 24.56 4.26
CA ILE A 610 16.55 25.75 3.79
C ILE A 610 15.28 25.91 4.65
N ILE A 611 15.19 26.99 5.42
CA ILE A 611 13.98 27.26 6.20
C ILE A 611 13.00 28.02 5.32
N ASN A 612 11.99 27.34 4.79
CA ASN A 612 10.91 27.96 4.02
C ASN A 612 9.61 28.01 4.81
N VAL A 613 9.33 29.16 5.42
CA VAL A 613 8.09 29.39 6.19
C VAL A 613 7.31 30.60 5.68
N GLY A 614 7.68 31.18 4.53
CA GLY A 614 7.16 32.47 4.09
C GLY A 614 6.79 32.61 2.61
N GLN A 615 6.32 33.80 2.23
CA GLN A 615 5.98 34.17 0.85
C GLN A 615 7.22 34.40 -0.04
N GLY A 616 8.40 34.53 0.55
CA GLY A 616 9.63 34.86 -0.16
C GLY A 616 10.83 34.95 0.79
N TYR A 617 12.03 34.96 0.23
CA TYR A 617 13.28 35.22 0.93
C TYR A 617 13.57 36.72 0.96
N CYS A 618 14.12 37.21 2.07
CA CYS A 618 14.61 38.57 2.18
C CYS A 618 16.11 38.60 1.87
N TYR A 619 16.49 39.42 0.89
CA TYR A 619 17.88 39.71 0.52
C TYR A 619 18.41 41.03 1.08
N GLY A 620 17.67 41.67 1.99
CA GLY A 620 18.12 42.93 2.60
C GLY A 620 19.31 42.67 3.52
N ASP A 621 20.38 43.44 3.33
CA ASP A 621 21.51 43.46 4.27
C ASP A 621 21.11 44.22 5.55
N ALA A 622 21.77 43.92 6.67
CA ALA A 622 21.55 44.61 7.96
C ALA A 622 21.84 46.13 7.91
N THR A 623 22.38 46.62 6.80
CA THR A 623 22.84 48.00 6.58
C THR A 623 21.96 48.81 5.62
N GLU A 624 20.86 48.24 5.10
CA GLU A 624 19.97 48.99 4.21
C GLU A 624 19.03 49.93 5.00
N ASP A 625 18.86 51.16 4.50
CA ASP A 625 17.97 52.16 5.08
C ASP A 625 16.52 51.65 5.08
N PHE A 626 15.96 51.50 6.28
CA PHE A 626 14.58 51.08 6.47
C PHE A 626 13.62 52.10 5.85
N ASP A 627 12.93 51.72 4.77
CA ASP A 627 11.85 52.53 4.20
C ASP A 627 10.63 52.53 5.12
N ALA A 628 10.47 53.60 5.90
CA ALA A 628 9.38 53.77 6.84
C ALA A 628 7.98 53.83 6.20
N SER A 629 7.90 54.02 4.87
CA SER A 629 6.62 54.06 4.14
C SER A 629 6.06 52.67 3.82
N LEU A 630 6.91 51.65 3.82
CA LEU A 630 6.53 50.25 3.60
C LEU A 630 6.50 49.54 4.96
N PRO A 631 5.36 48.98 5.41
CA PRO A 631 5.35 48.19 6.63
C PRO A 631 6.15 46.90 6.40
N CYS A 632 7.44 46.93 6.72
CA CYS A 632 8.26 45.74 6.78
C CYS A 632 7.86 44.95 8.03
N ILE A 633 7.04 43.91 7.85
CA ILE A 633 6.50 43.12 8.98
C ILE A 633 7.54 42.10 9.49
N GLY A 634 8.72 41.99 8.88
CA GLY A 634 9.85 41.20 9.38
C GLY A 634 9.61 39.68 9.50
N SER A 635 8.44 39.19 9.08
CA SER A 635 8.02 37.81 9.30
C SER A 635 7.42 37.25 8.02
N LEU A 636 8.20 36.47 7.27
CA LEU A 636 7.67 35.43 6.36
C LEU A 636 6.65 35.91 5.28
N ARG A 637 6.56 37.21 4.99
CA ARG A 637 5.57 37.82 4.08
C ARG A 637 6.25 38.75 3.07
N CYS A 638 7.33 38.26 2.46
CA CYS A 638 8.08 38.99 1.44
C CYS A 638 7.28 39.01 0.12
N ASN A 639 6.96 40.22 -0.36
CA ASN A 639 6.24 40.44 -1.62
C ASN A 639 7.18 41.13 -2.63
N PRO A 640 7.49 40.51 -3.78
CA PRO A 640 8.46 41.03 -4.76
C PRO A 640 7.98 42.30 -5.46
N TYR A 641 6.68 42.59 -5.46
CA TYR A 641 6.11 43.81 -6.06
C TYR A 641 6.07 44.99 -5.09
N ARG A 642 6.19 44.73 -3.78
CA ARG A 642 6.13 45.76 -2.74
C ARG A 642 7.47 45.97 -2.04
N CYS A 643 8.40 45.03 -2.14
CA CYS A 643 9.71 45.08 -1.52
C CYS A 643 10.78 44.68 -2.52
N LYS A 644 11.74 45.56 -2.76
CA LYS A 644 12.87 45.35 -3.69
C LYS A 644 13.77 44.19 -3.28
N ASN A 645 13.84 43.94 -1.98
CA ASN A 645 14.68 42.91 -1.37
C ASN A 645 14.04 41.53 -1.37
N ALA A 646 12.78 41.41 -1.77
CA ALA A 646 12.08 40.14 -1.78
C ALA A 646 12.44 39.34 -3.04
N VAL A 647 12.86 38.08 -2.84
CA VAL A 647 13.03 37.10 -3.92
C VAL A 647 12.13 35.91 -3.64
N VAL A 648 11.30 35.58 -4.62
CA VAL A 648 10.38 34.44 -4.56
C VAL A 648 10.90 33.34 -5.49
N THR A 649 10.97 32.11 -4.97
CA THR A 649 11.34 30.91 -5.71
C THR A 649 10.13 30.00 -5.88
N LYS A 650 10.26 28.93 -6.69
CA LYS A 650 9.20 27.91 -6.86
C LYS A 650 8.77 27.27 -5.54
N ALA A 651 9.69 27.15 -4.58
CA ALA A 651 9.36 26.63 -3.24
C ALA A 651 8.25 27.44 -2.53
N ASN A 652 8.04 28.71 -2.91
CA ASN A 652 7.03 29.60 -2.30
C ASN A 652 5.70 29.63 -3.07
N ALA A 653 5.63 28.99 -4.26
CA ALA A 653 4.45 28.98 -5.11
C ALA A 653 3.16 28.53 -4.39
N PRO A 654 3.18 27.51 -3.49
CA PRO A 654 1.97 27.10 -2.76
C PRO A 654 1.36 28.24 -1.93
N LYS A 655 2.20 29.10 -1.32
CA LYS A 655 1.71 30.21 -0.49
C LYS A 655 1.09 31.32 -1.34
N TRP A 656 1.67 31.60 -2.51
CA TRP A 656 1.10 32.55 -3.47
C TRP A 656 -0.20 32.05 -4.08
N ARG A 657 -0.31 30.74 -4.34
CA ARG A 657 -1.56 30.09 -4.78
C ARG A 657 -2.64 30.21 -3.71
N GLU A 658 -2.30 30.02 -2.44
CA GLU A 658 -3.25 30.25 -1.33
C GLU A 658 -3.78 31.68 -1.31
N ILE A 659 -2.90 32.68 -1.46
CA ILE A 659 -3.28 34.11 -1.52
C ILE A 659 -4.21 34.35 -2.71
N TYR A 660 -3.86 33.85 -3.90
CA TYR A 660 -4.68 33.98 -5.10
C TYR A 660 -6.08 33.38 -4.88
N VAL A 661 -6.16 32.16 -4.37
CA VAL A 661 -7.43 31.44 -4.17
C VAL A 661 -8.29 32.08 -3.09
N GLN A 662 -7.74 32.37 -1.90
CA GLN A 662 -8.49 32.97 -0.80
C GLN A 662 -9.06 34.35 -1.17
N ASN A 663 -8.26 35.20 -1.82
CA ASN A 663 -8.73 36.52 -2.26
C ASN A 663 -9.76 36.39 -3.40
N THR A 664 -9.60 35.45 -4.33
CA THR A 664 -10.57 35.21 -5.40
C THR A 664 -11.92 34.76 -4.84
N ILE A 665 -11.92 33.82 -3.89
CA ILE A 665 -13.12 33.37 -3.17
C ILE A 665 -13.77 34.55 -2.44
N ALA A 666 -12.98 35.33 -1.68
CA ALA A 666 -13.47 36.47 -0.92
C ALA A 666 -14.10 37.54 -1.83
N VAL A 667 -13.44 37.92 -2.93
CA VAL A 667 -13.96 38.91 -3.88
C VAL A 667 -15.27 38.43 -4.50
N ARG A 668 -15.36 37.19 -4.97
CA ARG A 668 -16.60 36.65 -5.56
C ARG A 668 -17.75 36.63 -4.55
N LYS A 669 -17.47 36.26 -3.30
CA LYS A 669 -18.46 36.28 -2.23
C LYS A 669 -18.99 37.69 -1.98
N LEU A 670 -18.11 38.66 -1.83
CA LEU A 670 -18.49 40.05 -1.60
C LEU A 670 -19.23 40.65 -2.81
N GLU A 671 -18.80 40.35 -4.04
CA GLU A 671 -19.52 40.77 -5.25
C GLU A 671 -20.92 40.15 -5.37
N SER A 672 -21.11 38.92 -4.87
CA SER A 672 -22.42 38.27 -4.83
C SER A 672 -23.36 38.86 -3.76
N GLU A 673 -22.81 39.22 -2.59
CA GLU A 673 -23.54 39.85 -1.48
C GLU A 673 -23.94 41.30 -1.80
N VAL A 674 -23.13 42.02 -2.58
CA VAL A 674 -23.45 43.36 -3.10
C VAL A 674 -24.59 43.31 -4.12
N LYS A 675 -24.69 42.25 -4.93
CA LYS A 675 -25.80 42.08 -5.90
C LYS A 675 -27.13 41.72 -5.26
N SER A 676 -27.12 41.12 -4.07
CA SER A 676 -28.34 40.74 -3.33
C SER A 676 -28.87 41.82 -2.40
N SER A 677 -28.08 42.86 -2.14
CA SER A 677 -28.35 43.86 -1.11
C SER A 677 -28.23 45.26 -1.73
N ASP A 678 -29.36 45.88 -2.07
CA ASP A 678 -29.47 47.31 -2.47
C ASP A 678 -29.17 48.24 -1.28
N GLN A 679 -28.05 48.04 -0.57
CA GLN A 679 -27.64 48.82 0.58
C GLN A 679 -26.35 49.60 0.29
N LEU A 680 -26.41 50.89 0.62
CA LEU A 680 -25.37 51.89 0.37
C LEU A 680 -23.96 51.41 0.74
N ILE A 681 -23.09 51.48 -0.26
CA ILE A 681 -21.68 51.13 -0.21
C ILE A 681 -20.95 52.13 0.71
N TYR A 682 -20.51 51.68 1.89
CA TYR A 682 -19.53 52.43 2.69
C TYR A 682 -18.16 52.42 1.98
N GLY A 683 -17.50 53.58 1.86
CA GLY A 683 -16.23 53.74 1.14
C GLY A 683 -15.06 52.85 1.62
N GLY A 684 -15.15 52.28 2.84
CA GLY A 684 -14.19 51.27 3.32
C GLY A 684 -14.28 49.91 2.61
N PHE A 685 -15.46 49.55 2.10
CA PHE A 685 -15.70 48.25 1.44
C PHE A 685 -15.12 48.21 0.02
N ALA A 686 -15.31 49.29 -0.75
CA ALA A 686 -14.71 49.44 -2.07
C ALA A 686 -13.17 49.43 -2.01
N LYS A 687 -12.59 50.04 -0.96
CA LYS A 687 -11.14 50.02 -0.71
C LYS A 687 -10.63 48.60 -0.40
N SER A 688 -11.39 47.82 0.37
CA SER A 688 -11.06 46.42 0.66
C SER A 688 -11.10 45.54 -0.59
N ILE A 689 -12.15 45.66 -1.43
CA ILE A 689 -12.24 44.95 -2.71
C ILE A 689 -11.07 45.33 -3.64
N ALA A 690 -10.74 46.62 -3.71
CA ALA A 690 -9.59 47.08 -4.51
C ALA A 690 -8.26 46.49 -4.01
N GLN A 691 -8.07 46.41 -2.69
CA GLN A 691 -6.89 45.77 -2.09
C GLN A 691 -6.84 44.26 -2.37
N MET A 692 -7.97 43.55 -2.31
CA MET A 692 -8.03 42.13 -2.65
C MET A 692 -7.77 41.89 -4.14
N LYS A 693 -8.33 42.73 -5.03
CA LYS A 693 -8.04 42.65 -6.48
C LYS A 693 -6.57 42.93 -6.79
N ALA A 694 -5.94 43.88 -6.09
CA ALA A 694 -4.51 44.11 -6.19
C ALA A 694 -3.71 42.88 -5.72
N ALA A 695 -4.08 42.26 -4.59
CA ALA A 695 -3.42 41.05 -4.10
C ALA A 695 -3.59 39.86 -5.06
N ILE A 696 -4.73 39.73 -5.73
CA ILE A 696 -4.97 38.72 -6.78
C ILE A 696 -4.00 38.96 -7.95
N ALA A 697 -3.94 40.19 -8.48
CA ALA A 697 -3.07 40.54 -9.59
C ALA A 697 -1.56 40.36 -9.26
N GLU A 698 -1.16 40.73 -8.04
CA GLU A 698 0.20 40.49 -7.54
C GLU A 698 0.50 38.99 -7.48
N ALA A 699 -0.39 38.18 -6.91
CA ALA A 699 -0.20 36.73 -6.82
C ALA A 699 -0.21 36.06 -8.20
N GLU A 700 -1.07 36.51 -9.11
CA GLU A 700 -1.13 36.05 -10.49
C GLU A 700 0.21 36.28 -11.21
N ALA A 701 0.75 37.50 -11.10
CA ALA A 701 2.00 37.88 -11.72
C ALA A 701 3.21 37.14 -11.11
N VAL A 702 3.19 36.84 -9.80
CA VAL A 702 4.21 35.98 -9.17
C VAL A 702 4.14 34.55 -9.73
N LEU A 703 2.96 33.93 -9.76
CA LEU A 703 2.79 32.55 -10.22
C LEU A 703 3.15 32.39 -11.70
N GLN A 704 2.70 33.30 -12.56
CA GLN A 704 3.09 33.33 -13.97
C GLN A 704 4.60 33.52 -14.14
N GLY A 705 5.22 34.40 -13.35
CA GLY A 705 6.67 34.63 -13.36
C GLY A 705 7.50 33.42 -12.92
N LEU A 706 6.92 32.50 -12.14
CA LEU A 706 7.52 31.23 -11.75
C LEU A 706 7.25 30.09 -12.75
N GLY A 707 6.40 30.32 -13.76
CA GLY A 707 5.95 29.30 -14.71
C GLY A 707 4.91 28.33 -14.13
N GLU A 708 4.18 28.74 -13.09
CA GLU A 708 3.17 27.92 -12.42
C GLU A 708 1.77 28.15 -13.03
N GLU A 709 0.97 27.08 -13.12
CA GLU A 709 -0.42 27.19 -13.55
C GLU A 709 -1.30 27.89 -12.50
N LEU A 710 -2.18 28.77 -12.99
CA LEU A 710 -3.19 29.45 -12.19
C LEU A 710 -4.40 28.53 -12.03
N VAL A 711 -4.45 27.80 -10.93
CA VAL A 711 -5.57 26.90 -10.63
C VAL A 711 -6.20 27.22 -9.28
N VAL A 712 -7.54 27.25 -9.26
CA VAL A 712 -8.36 27.55 -8.07
C VAL A 712 -8.79 26.29 -7.34
#